data_AF-F4SAF9-F1
#
_entry.id   AF-F4SAF9-F1
#
_cell.length_a   1.000
_cell.length_b   1.000
_cell.length_c   1.000
_cell.angle_alpha   90.00
_cell.angle_beta   90.00
_cell.angle_gamma   90.00
#
_symmetry.space_group_name_H-M   'P 1'
#
loop_
_entity.id
_entity.type
_entity.pdbx_description
1 polymer ?
#
loop_
_entity_poly.entity_id
_entity_poly.type
_entity_poly.pdbx_seq_one_letter_code
_entity_poly.pdbx_strand_id
1 'polypeptide(L)'
;PPTDQNQTAMDIVDEDIDPLDAYMSAVTDEVSKVNASDQQRMAQLNQGRKVFEEDEEEEEEEPVVASDDEIEKTNLRPEDILALAAKKLKKKDLAPVDHSKIDYESFRKAFYHPPAEVEDMSEEEAENIRIAMDGIKIRGQDCPKPVMKWSWFGLHSACLEVIKSLGYQAPSPIQGQAVPAIMSGRDVIGVAKTGSGKTLAFLLPMFRHIKDQRPLEALEGPIAMIMTPTRELATQIYKEGRPFLKALGLRAACAYGGSPLKDNIADMKRGAEVIVCTPGRMIELLTTNSGRVINMRRVTYLVLDEADRMFDMGFEPQVMKIVNQIRPDRQTVLFSATFPKQMEALARKILRRPLEITVGGRSVVASEIEQIVEVRDDSTKFNRLLEILGRFYNEDSESRSLVFVDRQESADNLFRDLLKKGYPCLSLHGGKEQVDRDQVIADFKAGVTPIVIATSVAARGLDVKQLKLVINYDAPNHMEDYVHRAGRTGRAGNKGTCITFISPDQERYAIDLLRALVASGAKYPEELKTMSDAFLEKVKTGKAQASGSGFGGKGLDRLEKDRDAKSRAERSAYGEPGGEDIVKEEGQTNIGTTGATGSTGVTGSAVEIPELNVEVKRGPAPDSSRRSQAAAKPAPAPPVDVAATPALTAALKAAQAAAQAKGLDASGISRAQNVVADLNAKLKSMIAAKNAQAQAGNHENTRSKDPDATDFHAIVPINDYPQKARWKVTNKETMVQLVDSTGASVTNKGVFYDKGKEPGPDEPPKLHLLVESNEEWRVQRAITEIKHILIEATTQALEAESRNPGQAAGRYNVL
;
A
#
# COMPACT_ATOMS: atom_id res chain seq x y z
N PRO A 1 -82.50 12.69 -39.89
CA PRO A 1 -82.99 13.98 -39.35
C PRO A 1 -84.22 13.78 -38.44
N PRO A 2 -84.50 14.63 -37.43
CA PRO A 2 -83.66 15.64 -36.75
C PRO A 2 -83.77 15.49 -35.19
N THR A 3 -82.85 16.03 -34.35
CA THR A 3 -82.85 17.31 -33.59
C THR A 3 -83.07 17.20 -32.07
N ASP A 4 -82.10 17.79 -31.36
CA ASP A 4 -82.17 18.75 -30.24
C ASP A 4 -82.86 18.47 -28.88
N GLN A 5 -81.97 18.54 -27.87
CA GLN A 5 -81.92 19.45 -26.71
C GLN A 5 -83.03 19.51 -25.63
N ASN A 6 -82.49 19.40 -24.40
CA ASN A 6 -82.73 20.20 -23.17
C ASN A 6 -83.55 19.60 -22.00
N GLN A 7 -82.77 19.14 -21.02
CA GLN A 7 -82.80 19.40 -19.56
C GLN A 7 -84.14 19.60 -18.83
N THR A 8 -84.33 18.80 -17.78
CA THR A 8 -84.95 19.23 -16.50
C THR A 8 -84.46 18.33 -15.37
N ALA A 9 -84.05 18.96 -14.27
CA ALA A 9 -83.52 18.36 -13.05
C ALA A 9 -84.61 18.26 -11.97
N MET A 10 -84.54 17.24 -11.09
CA MET A 10 -84.62 17.37 -9.62
C MET A 10 -84.55 16.01 -8.89
N ASP A 11 -83.82 16.06 -7.78
CA ASP A 11 -83.93 15.32 -6.51
C ASP A 11 -83.23 13.96 -6.28
N ILE A 12 -82.00 14.12 -5.74
CA ILE A 12 -81.44 13.56 -4.49
C ILE A 12 -81.75 12.09 -4.17
N VAL A 13 -80.69 11.28 -4.23
CA VAL A 13 -80.47 10.15 -3.31
C VAL A 13 -78.99 10.20 -2.89
N ASP A 14 -78.76 10.17 -1.57
CA ASP A 14 -77.44 10.03 -0.96
C ASP A 14 -76.72 8.78 -1.51
N GLU A 15 -75.52 8.94 -2.05
CA GLU A 15 -74.57 7.85 -2.25
C GLU A 15 -73.31 8.12 -1.43
N ASP A 16 -73.06 7.21 -0.50
CA ASP A 16 -71.87 7.14 0.36
C ASP A 16 -70.59 7.22 -0.47
N ILE A 17 -69.72 8.18 -0.15
CA ILE A 17 -68.41 8.36 -0.79
C ILE A 17 -67.58 7.09 -0.57
N ASP A 18 -67.13 6.47 -1.67
CA ASP A 18 -66.26 5.30 -1.66
C ASP A 18 -64.99 5.62 -0.84
N PRO A 19 -64.64 4.80 0.19
CA PRO A 19 -63.43 4.96 0.98
C PRO A 19 -62.15 5.08 0.15
N LEU A 20 -62.13 4.50 -1.06
CA LEU A 20 -61.00 4.59 -1.97
C LEU A 20 -60.87 5.99 -2.60
N ASP A 21 -61.98 6.65 -2.92
CA ASP A 21 -61.95 8.00 -3.51
C ASP A 21 -61.58 9.06 -2.47
N ALA A 22 -62.03 8.90 -1.22
CA ALA A 22 -61.58 9.73 -0.10
C ALA A 22 -60.08 9.54 0.21
N TYR A 23 -59.56 8.33 0.02
CA TYR A 23 -58.13 8.04 0.18
C TYR A 23 -57.32 8.64 -0.98
N MET A 24 -57.78 8.51 -2.22
CA MET A 24 -57.10 9.06 -3.40
C MET A 24 -57.10 10.59 -3.40
N SER A 25 -58.16 11.25 -2.91
CA SER A 25 -58.19 12.70 -2.74
C SER A 25 -57.23 13.17 -1.64
N ALA A 26 -57.13 12.43 -0.53
CA ALA A 26 -56.18 12.72 0.53
C ALA A 26 -54.73 12.58 0.06
N VAL A 27 -54.43 11.55 -0.76
CA VAL A 27 -53.10 11.35 -1.36
C VAL A 27 -52.78 12.42 -2.40
N THR A 28 -53.75 12.89 -3.19
CA THR A 28 -53.51 14.01 -4.13
C THR A 28 -53.27 15.33 -3.41
N ASP A 29 -53.94 15.58 -2.29
CA ASP A 29 -53.69 16.73 -1.42
C ASP A 29 -52.35 16.64 -0.68
N GLU A 30 -51.87 15.43 -0.35
CA GLU A 30 -50.54 15.22 0.23
C GLU A 30 -49.44 15.44 -0.82
N VAL A 31 -49.63 14.93 -2.04
CA VAL A 31 -48.69 15.12 -3.16
C VAL A 31 -48.63 16.58 -3.61
N SER A 32 -49.75 17.31 -3.57
CA SER A 32 -49.77 18.75 -3.89
C SER A 32 -49.03 19.58 -2.83
N LYS A 33 -49.15 19.23 -1.55
CA LYS A 33 -48.39 19.87 -0.45
C LYS A 33 -46.89 19.55 -0.51
N VAL A 34 -46.52 18.30 -0.84
CA VAL A 34 -45.12 17.91 -1.02
C VAL A 34 -44.51 18.63 -2.22
N ASN A 35 -45.23 18.72 -3.35
CA ASN A 35 -44.78 19.47 -4.52
C ASN A 35 -44.65 20.98 -4.26
N ALA A 36 -45.53 21.58 -3.46
CA ALA A 36 -45.41 22.97 -3.05
C ALA A 36 -44.21 23.19 -2.12
N SER A 37 -43.93 22.24 -1.22
CA SER A 37 -42.76 22.28 -0.34
C SER A 37 -41.44 22.10 -1.10
N ASP A 38 -41.42 21.26 -2.14
CA ASP A 38 -40.26 21.07 -3.01
C ASP A 38 -40.04 22.25 -3.96
N GLN A 39 -41.10 22.91 -4.42
CA GLN A 39 -40.99 24.18 -5.17
C GLN A 39 -40.44 25.31 -4.30
N GLN A 40 -40.82 25.39 -3.02
CA GLN A 40 -40.23 26.36 -2.08
C GLN A 40 -38.76 26.04 -1.77
N ARG A 41 -38.40 24.76 -1.68
CA ARG A 41 -37.01 24.31 -1.48
C ARG A 41 -36.13 24.58 -2.71
N MET A 42 -36.68 24.42 -3.91
CA MET A 42 -36.03 24.77 -5.19
C MET A 42 -35.91 26.29 -5.37
N ALA A 43 -36.88 27.08 -4.91
CA ALA A 43 -36.81 28.54 -4.93
C ALA A 43 -35.72 29.09 -3.97
N GLN A 44 -35.53 28.46 -2.80
CA GLN A 44 -34.43 28.77 -1.89
C GLN A 44 -33.05 28.36 -2.42
N LEU A 45 -32.97 27.24 -3.17
CA LEU A 45 -31.74 26.83 -3.87
C LEU A 45 -31.38 27.75 -5.04
N ASN A 46 -32.37 28.38 -5.69
CA ASN A 46 -32.15 29.34 -6.79
C ASN A 46 -31.77 30.75 -6.34
N GLN A 47 -32.01 31.14 -5.07
CA GLN A 47 -31.55 32.43 -4.54
C GLN A 47 -30.04 32.47 -4.22
N GLY A 48 -29.38 31.31 -4.12
CA GLY A 48 -27.93 31.22 -3.97
C GLY A 48 -27.14 31.30 -5.29
N ARG A 49 -27.81 31.42 -6.44
CA ARG A 49 -27.20 31.36 -7.78
C ARG A 49 -27.30 32.69 -8.57
N LYS A 50 -27.65 33.79 -7.90
CA LYS A 50 -27.71 35.15 -8.50
C LYS A 50 -26.73 36.12 -7.81
N VAL A 51 -25.45 35.78 -7.83
CA VAL A 51 -24.34 36.74 -7.83
C VAL A 51 -23.25 36.06 -8.64
N PHE A 52 -22.69 36.75 -9.64
CA PHE A 52 -21.73 36.28 -10.66
C PHE A 52 -22.36 35.67 -11.92
N GLU A 53 -22.93 36.54 -12.75
CA GLU A 53 -22.89 36.41 -14.21
C GLU A 53 -23.17 37.81 -14.79
N GLU A 54 -22.10 38.57 -15.03
CA GLU A 54 -22.01 39.65 -16.02
C GLU A 54 -20.51 39.89 -16.25
N ASP A 55 -20.04 39.42 -17.41
CA ASP A 55 -18.95 39.91 -18.26
C ASP A 55 -18.18 38.75 -18.91
N GLU A 56 -18.65 38.37 -20.11
CA GLU A 56 -17.90 37.61 -21.11
C GLU A 56 -17.02 38.58 -21.90
N GLU A 57 -15.70 38.46 -21.82
CA GLU A 57 -14.79 38.80 -22.92
C GLU A 57 -13.66 37.76 -23.00
N GLU A 58 -13.31 37.42 -24.25
CA GLU A 58 -12.37 36.39 -24.67
C GLU A 58 -10.92 36.76 -24.33
N GLU A 59 -10.19 35.89 -23.62
CA GLU A 59 -8.73 35.82 -23.71
C GLU A 59 -8.24 34.36 -23.70
N GLU A 60 -7.31 34.07 -24.61
CA GLU A 60 -6.57 32.82 -24.75
C GLU A 60 -5.69 32.57 -23.52
N GLU A 61 -5.88 31.46 -22.80
CA GLU A 61 -4.91 31.02 -21.78
C GLU A 61 -4.34 29.62 -22.07
N GLU A 62 -3.03 29.60 -22.29
CA GLU A 62 -2.10 28.47 -22.21
C GLU A 62 -2.11 27.81 -20.79
N PRO A 63 -1.60 26.58 -20.63
CA PRO A 63 -2.03 25.69 -19.56
C PRO A 63 -1.42 26.08 -18.20
N VAL A 64 -2.27 26.49 -17.25
CA VAL A 64 -1.87 26.69 -15.86
C VAL A 64 -1.69 25.33 -15.17
N VAL A 65 -0.44 25.00 -14.86
CA VAL A 65 -0.05 23.96 -13.91
C VAL A 65 -0.69 24.35 -12.58
N ALA A 66 -1.54 23.49 -12.00
CA ALA A 66 -2.12 23.74 -10.68
C ALA A 66 -0.99 24.00 -9.67
N SER A 67 -0.81 25.26 -9.26
CA SER A 67 0.09 25.67 -8.19
C SER A 67 -0.52 25.32 -6.84
N ASP A 68 0.34 25.16 -5.84
CA ASP A 68 0.07 24.81 -4.44
C ASP A 68 -0.75 25.87 -3.64
N ASP A 69 -1.46 26.78 -4.31
CA ASP A 69 -1.91 28.05 -3.69
C ASP A 69 -3.30 28.02 -3.01
N GLU A 70 -3.92 26.85 -2.78
CA GLU A 70 -5.14 26.79 -1.95
C GLU A 70 -4.85 26.78 -0.43
N ILE A 71 -3.59 26.85 0.00
CA ILE A 71 -3.20 26.76 1.43
C ILE A 71 -2.89 28.13 2.06
N GLU A 72 -2.89 29.22 1.29
CA GLU A 72 -2.52 30.57 1.78
C GLU A 72 -3.62 31.34 2.55
N LYS A 73 -4.68 30.67 3.01
CA LYS A 73 -5.64 31.28 3.97
C LYS A 73 -5.35 30.78 5.37
N THR A 74 -4.86 31.68 6.21
CA THR A 74 -4.36 31.45 7.58
C THR A 74 -5.36 30.86 8.59
N ASN A 75 -6.58 30.45 8.21
CA ASN A 75 -7.63 29.96 9.12
C ASN A 75 -8.37 28.70 8.61
N LEU A 76 -7.67 27.57 8.44
CA LEU A 76 -8.31 26.27 8.21
C LEU A 76 -8.43 25.48 9.51
N ARG A 77 -9.64 25.02 9.86
CA ARG A 77 -9.92 24.26 11.09
C ARG A 77 -9.44 22.81 10.96
N PRO A 78 -9.13 22.10 12.07
CA PRO A 78 -8.76 20.68 12.04
C PRO A 78 -9.81 19.77 11.42
N GLU A 79 -11.08 20.11 11.59
CA GLU A 79 -12.20 19.43 10.93
C GLU A 79 -12.17 19.63 9.42
N ASP A 80 -11.77 20.80 8.93
CA ASP A 80 -11.62 21.10 7.51
C ASP A 80 -10.43 20.33 6.91
N ILE A 81 -9.36 20.14 7.70
CA ILE A 81 -8.22 19.30 7.34
C ILE A 81 -8.61 17.82 7.24
N LEU A 82 -9.34 17.31 8.23
CA LEU A 82 -9.83 15.94 8.21
C LEU A 82 -10.88 15.73 7.12
N ALA A 83 -11.74 16.73 6.87
CA ALA A 83 -12.69 16.73 5.77
C ALA A 83 -12.01 16.83 4.41
N LEU A 84 -10.93 17.61 4.27
CA LEU A 84 -10.09 17.66 3.07
C LEU A 84 -9.37 16.34 2.86
N ALA A 85 -8.83 15.71 3.91
CA ALA A 85 -8.23 14.39 3.85
C ALA A 85 -9.28 13.32 3.47
N ALA A 86 -10.46 13.34 4.09
CA ALA A 86 -11.59 12.46 3.77
C ALA A 86 -12.15 12.72 2.36
N LYS A 87 -12.16 13.98 1.89
CA LYS A 87 -12.54 14.37 0.52
C LYS A 87 -11.48 13.95 -0.49
N LYS A 88 -10.18 14.01 -0.15
CA LYS A 88 -9.09 13.43 -0.95
C LYS A 88 -9.19 11.90 -1.02
N LEU A 89 -9.51 11.23 0.10
CA LEU A 89 -9.79 9.79 0.17
C LEU A 89 -11.01 9.41 -0.70
N LYS A 90 -12.11 10.18 -0.62
CA LYS A 90 -13.28 10.01 -1.51
C LYS A 90 -12.97 10.29 -2.98
N LYS A 91 -12.13 11.29 -3.30
CA LYS A 91 -11.65 11.56 -4.67
C LYS A 91 -10.80 10.42 -5.25
N LYS A 92 -10.13 9.62 -4.41
CA LYS A 92 -9.36 8.44 -4.82
C LYS A 92 -10.20 7.15 -4.94
N ASP A 93 -11.49 7.19 -4.63
CA ASP A 93 -12.35 6.01 -4.83
C ASP A 93 -13.00 6.06 -6.21
N LEU A 94 -13.02 4.91 -6.89
CA LEU A 94 -13.59 4.81 -8.23
C LEU A 94 -15.11 4.84 -8.12
N ALA A 95 -15.74 5.79 -8.81
CA ALA A 95 -17.19 5.85 -8.88
C ALA A 95 -17.72 4.54 -9.52
N PRO A 96 -18.73 3.88 -8.93
CA PRO A 96 -19.31 2.69 -9.53
C PRO A 96 -19.92 3.04 -10.89
N VAL A 97 -19.68 2.18 -11.89
CA VAL A 97 -20.21 2.35 -13.24
C VAL A 97 -21.44 1.46 -13.40
N ASP A 98 -22.56 2.08 -13.74
CA ASP A 98 -23.77 1.36 -14.12
C ASP A 98 -23.70 0.98 -15.60
N HIS A 99 -23.17 -0.23 -15.86
CA HIS A 99 -23.02 -0.77 -17.21
C HIS A 99 -24.35 -0.97 -17.95
N SER A 100 -25.49 -1.01 -17.24
CA SER A 100 -26.79 -1.18 -17.89
C SER A 100 -27.27 0.08 -18.62
N LYS A 101 -26.71 1.24 -18.27
CA LYS A 101 -27.05 2.55 -18.84
C LYS A 101 -26.10 3.00 -19.95
N ILE A 102 -25.06 2.23 -20.23
CA ILE A 102 -24.06 2.55 -21.25
C ILE A 102 -24.35 1.70 -22.48
N ASP A 103 -24.63 2.37 -23.60
CA ASP A 103 -24.66 1.69 -24.89
C ASP A 103 -23.24 1.42 -25.37
N TYR A 104 -22.93 0.14 -25.56
CA TYR A 104 -21.59 -0.32 -25.90
C TYR A 104 -21.54 -0.79 -27.34
N GLU A 105 -20.58 -0.27 -28.10
CA GLU A 105 -20.31 -0.74 -29.46
C GLU A 105 -20.05 -2.25 -29.49
N SER A 106 -20.68 -2.94 -30.44
CA SER A 106 -20.42 -4.36 -30.67
C SER A 106 -18.99 -4.57 -31.17
N PHE A 107 -18.37 -5.67 -30.77
CA PHE A 107 -17.06 -6.07 -31.27
C PHE A 107 -17.00 -7.58 -31.51
N ARG A 108 -16.18 -8.00 -32.47
CA ARG A 108 -15.90 -9.40 -32.74
C ARG A 108 -14.88 -9.93 -31.73
N LYS A 109 -15.07 -11.18 -31.28
CA LYS A 109 -14.12 -11.90 -30.40
C LYS A 109 -13.47 -13.11 -31.08
N ALA A 110 -14.21 -13.76 -31.98
CA ALA A 110 -13.81 -15.02 -32.59
C ALA A 110 -13.20 -14.77 -33.98
N PHE A 111 -11.87 -14.80 -34.06
CA PHE A 111 -11.06 -14.58 -35.26
C PHE A 111 -10.41 -15.86 -35.78
N TYR A 112 -10.41 -16.93 -34.98
CA TYR A 112 -9.73 -18.17 -35.34
C TYR A 112 -10.48 -18.90 -36.45
N HIS A 113 -9.75 -19.16 -37.54
CA HIS A 113 -10.19 -20.05 -38.61
C HIS A 113 -9.10 -21.12 -38.72
N PRO A 114 -9.37 -22.35 -38.28
CA PRO A 114 -8.37 -23.41 -38.34
C PRO A 114 -8.00 -23.68 -39.80
N PRO A 115 -6.72 -23.91 -40.12
CA PRO A 115 -6.35 -24.43 -41.43
C PRO A 115 -6.84 -25.88 -41.57
N ALA A 116 -7.00 -26.37 -42.80
CA ALA A 116 -7.53 -27.70 -43.08
C ALA A 116 -6.79 -28.80 -42.30
N GLU A 117 -5.47 -28.70 -42.15
CA GLU A 117 -4.67 -29.67 -41.41
C GLU A 117 -5.01 -29.74 -39.92
N VAL A 118 -5.52 -28.67 -39.33
CA VAL A 118 -5.99 -28.64 -37.94
C VAL A 118 -7.46 -29.04 -37.87
N GLU A 119 -8.27 -28.64 -38.86
CA GLU A 119 -9.69 -28.99 -38.92
C GLU A 119 -9.91 -30.49 -39.10
N ASP A 120 -9.15 -31.13 -39.98
CA ASP A 120 -9.23 -32.57 -40.32
C ASP A 120 -8.59 -33.48 -39.27
N MET A 121 -7.79 -32.93 -38.34
CA MET A 121 -7.11 -33.69 -37.28
C MET A 121 -8.13 -34.41 -36.40
N SER A 122 -7.99 -35.72 -36.19
CA SER A 122 -8.88 -36.46 -35.28
C SER A 122 -8.70 -36.02 -33.81
N GLU A 123 -9.70 -36.25 -32.96
CA GLU A 123 -9.58 -35.97 -31.53
C GLU A 123 -8.47 -36.81 -30.87
N GLU A 124 -8.24 -38.03 -31.37
CA GLU A 124 -7.16 -38.90 -30.89
C GLU A 124 -5.78 -38.30 -31.23
N GLU A 125 -5.59 -37.81 -32.46
CA GLU A 125 -4.37 -37.11 -32.85
C GLU A 125 -4.16 -35.82 -32.04
N ALA A 126 -5.22 -35.05 -31.83
CA ALA A 126 -5.17 -33.84 -31.01
C ALA A 126 -4.75 -34.16 -29.57
N GLU A 127 -5.26 -35.26 -28.99
CA GLU A 127 -4.88 -35.69 -27.65
C GLU A 127 -3.43 -36.20 -27.59
N ASN A 128 -2.99 -36.95 -28.60
CA ASN A 128 -1.59 -37.37 -28.72
C ASN A 128 -0.63 -36.16 -28.81
N ILE A 129 -1.02 -35.11 -29.54
CA ILE A 129 -0.26 -33.86 -29.61
C ILE A 129 -0.24 -33.17 -28.24
N ARG A 130 -1.37 -33.09 -27.52
CA ARG A 130 -1.42 -32.52 -26.17
C ARG A 130 -0.51 -33.26 -25.19
N ILE A 131 -0.48 -34.59 -25.25
CA ILE A 131 0.44 -35.41 -24.45
C ILE A 131 1.90 -35.08 -24.80
N ALA A 132 2.23 -35.03 -26.09
CA ALA A 132 3.59 -34.71 -26.56
C ALA A 132 4.04 -33.27 -26.21
N MET A 133 3.10 -32.33 -26.16
CA MET A 133 3.32 -30.93 -25.78
C MET A 133 3.34 -30.74 -24.25
N ASP A 134 4.18 -31.48 -23.53
CA ASP A 134 4.35 -31.34 -22.07
C ASP A 134 3.04 -31.62 -21.28
N GLY A 135 2.25 -32.59 -21.75
CA GLY A 135 1.05 -33.07 -21.06
C GLY A 135 -0.02 -32.00 -20.86
N ILE A 136 -0.44 -31.33 -21.94
CA ILE A 136 -1.51 -30.31 -21.91
C ILE A 136 -2.81 -30.95 -21.40
N LYS A 137 -3.36 -30.39 -20.31
CA LYS A 137 -4.67 -30.76 -19.76
C LYS A 137 -5.66 -29.64 -19.97
N ILE A 138 -6.85 -29.98 -20.43
CA ILE A 138 -7.92 -29.03 -20.69
C ILE A 138 -9.10 -29.32 -19.76
N ARG A 139 -9.66 -28.27 -19.18
CA ARG A 139 -10.95 -28.31 -18.48
C ARG A 139 -11.85 -27.22 -19.05
N GLY A 140 -13.02 -27.62 -19.51
CA GLY A 140 -13.99 -26.76 -20.19
C GLY A 140 -14.50 -27.44 -21.45
N GLN A 141 -15.51 -26.83 -22.09
CA GLN A 141 -16.14 -27.34 -23.32
C GLN A 141 -15.61 -26.58 -24.53
N ASP A 142 -15.68 -27.20 -25.71
CA ASP A 142 -15.41 -26.57 -27.02
C ASP A 142 -14.00 -25.93 -27.11
N CYS A 143 -12.98 -26.69 -26.70
CA CYS A 143 -11.59 -26.25 -26.83
C CYS A 143 -11.10 -26.53 -28.26
N PRO A 144 -10.52 -25.55 -28.97
CA PRO A 144 -9.95 -25.80 -30.29
C PRO A 144 -8.75 -26.75 -30.21
N LYS A 145 -8.45 -27.42 -31.31
CA LYS A 145 -7.32 -28.36 -31.42
C LYS A 145 -5.97 -27.63 -31.26
N PRO A 146 -4.95 -28.29 -30.69
CA PRO A 146 -3.64 -27.68 -30.48
C PRO A 146 -2.95 -27.37 -31.81
N VAL A 147 -2.22 -26.26 -31.83
CA VAL A 147 -1.49 -25.77 -33.01
C VAL A 147 0.01 -25.83 -32.78
N MET A 148 0.75 -26.25 -33.82
CA MET A 148 2.18 -26.53 -33.74
C MET A 148 3.04 -25.60 -34.61
N LYS A 149 2.42 -24.73 -35.42
CA LYS A 149 3.11 -23.78 -36.32
C LYS A 149 2.58 -22.38 -36.15
N TRP A 150 3.45 -21.37 -36.23
CA TRP A 150 3.05 -19.96 -36.15
C TRP A 150 2.05 -19.54 -37.23
N SER A 151 2.18 -20.11 -38.43
CA SER A 151 1.28 -19.83 -39.56
C SER A 151 -0.17 -20.28 -39.31
N TRP A 152 -0.38 -21.27 -38.45
CA TRP A 152 -1.70 -21.82 -38.14
C TRP A 152 -2.48 -20.99 -37.11
N PHE A 153 -1.90 -19.92 -36.56
CA PHE A 153 -2.57 -19.04 -35.60
C PHE A 153 -3.48 -17.97 -36.24
N GLY A 154 -3.41 -17.76 -37.56
CA GLY A 154 -4.21 -16.72 -38.22
C GLY A 154 -3.78 -15.29 -37.86
N LEU A 155 -2.47 -15.07 -37.66
CA LEU A 155 -1.89 -13.78 -37.33
C LEU A 155 -1.65 -12.91 -38.57
N HIS A 156 -1.51 -11.60 -38.37
CA HIS A 156 -1.11 -10.68 -39.42
C HIS A 156 0.32 -11.00 -39.91
N SER A 157 0.60 -10.84 -41.20
CA SER A 157 1.93 -11.06 -41.81
C SER A 157 3.06 -10.35 -41.07
N ALA A 158 2.88 -9.07 -40.73
CA ALA A 158 3.80 -8.28 -39.91
C ALA A 158 4.17 -8.95 -38.57
N CYS A 159 3.24 -9.63 -37.90
CA CYS A 159 3.56 -10.38 -36.68
C CYS A 159 4.45 -11.59 -36.97
N LEU A 160 4.19 -12.31 -38.07
CA LEU A 160 4.99 -13.47 -38.49
C LEU A 160 6.43 -13.06 -38.86
N GLU A 161 6.61 -11.91 -39.51
CA GLU A 161 7.92 -11.33 -39.80
C GLU A 161 8.70 -10.99 -38.52
N VAL A 162 8.02 -10.39 -37.54
CA VAL A 162 8.62 -10.11 -36.23
C VAL A 162 9.03 -11.42 -35.54
N ILE A 163 8.15 -12.44 -35.48
CA ILE A 163 8.46 -13.77 -34.92
C ILE A 163 9.70 -14.37 -35.58
N LYS A 164 9.79 -14.29 -36.92
CA LYS A 164 10.95 -14.76 -37.68
C LYS A 164 12.22 -13.98 -37.34
N SER A 165 12.14 -12.65 -37.23
CA SER A 165 13.28 -11.79 -36.87
C SER A 165 13.79 -12.05 -35.45
N LEU A 166 12.91 -12.45 -34.53
CA LEU A 166 13.25 -12.83 -33.16
C LEU A 166 13.80 -14.25 -33.05
N GLY A 167 13.79 -15.03 -34.14
CA GLY A 167 14.35 -16.38 -34.21
C GLY A 167 13.49 -17.45 -33.55
N TYR A 168 12.19 -17.21 -33.34
CA TYR A 168 11.28 -18.19 -32.74
C TYR A 168 10.87 -19.26 -33.75
N GLN A 169 11.41 -20.47 -33.58
CA GLN A 169 11.24 -21.57 -34.55
C GLN A 169 9.84 -22.17 -34.53
N ALA A 170 9.28 -22.40 -33.33
CA ALA A 170 7.97 -23.01 -33.14
C ALA A 170 7.29 -22.42 -31.89
N PRO A 171 5.94 -22.43 -31.83
CA PRO A 171 5.21 -22.05 -30.63
C PRO A 171 5.49 -23.02 -29.48
N SER A 172 5.52 -22.50 -28.26
CA SER A 172 5.58 -23.32 -27.05
C SER A 172 4.25 -24.06 -26.81
N PRO A 173 4.23 -25.13 -26.00
CA PRO A 173 2.99 -25.85 -25.66
C PRO A 173 1.83 -24.96 -25.21
N ILE A 174 2.10 -24.02 -24.30
CA ILE A 174 1.06 -23.10 -23.80
C ILE A 174 0.55 -22.16 -24.90
N GLN A 175 1.44 -21.72 -25.81
CA GLN A 175 1.03 -20.90 -26.96
C GLN A 175 0.19 -21.73 -27.95
N GLY A 176 0.62 -22.96 -28.23
CA GLY A 176 -0.03 -23.86 -29.16
C GLY A 176 -1.49 -24.16 -28.82
N GLN A 177 -1.84 -24.21 -27.54
CA GLN A 177 -3.22 -24.43 -27.10
C GLN A 177 -3.97 -23.15 -26.72
N ALA A 178 -3.32 -22.19 -26.05
CA ALA A 178 -4.00 -20.99 -25.56
C ALA A 178 -4.27 -19.96 -26.67
N VAL A 179 -3.37 -19.77 -27.64
CA VAL A 179 -3.58 -18.81 -28.73
C VAL A 179 -4.84 -19.14 -29.56
N PRO A 180 -5.05 -20.37 -30.07
CA PRO A 180 -6.28 -20.68 -30.79
C PRO A 180 -7.53 -20.58 -29.90
N ALA A 181 -7.44 -20.92 -28.61
CA ALA A 181 -8.54 -20.77 -27.67
C ALA A 181 -8.94 -19.29 -27.47
N ILE A 182 -7.97 -18.41 -27.26
CA ILE A 182 -8.19 -16.96 -27.13
C ILE A 182 -8.70 -16.39 -28.46
N MET A 183 -8.10 -16.77 -29.60
CA MET A 183 -8.55 -16.33 -30.93
C MET A 183 -9.96 -16.82 -31.26
N SER A 184 -10.47 -17.86 -30.61
CA SER A 184 -11.87 -18.33 -30.72
C SER A 184 -12.85 -17.51 -29.87
N GLY A 185 -12.39 -16.43 -29.23
CA GLY A 185 -13.20 -15.52 -28.42
C GLY A 185 -13.54 -16.03 -27.02
N ARG A 186 -12.87 -17.09 -26.57
CA ARG A 186 -13.08 -17.69 -25.25
C ARG A 186 -12.28 -16.95 -24.18
N ASP A 187 -12.87 -16.86 -22.99
CA ASP A 187 -12.09 -16.57 -21.79
C ASP A 187 -11.18 -17.75 -21.48
N VAL A 188 -9.95 -17.50 -21.03
CA VAL A 188 -8.93 -18.53 -20.85
C VAL A 188 -8.23 -18.36 -19.50
N ILE A 189 -7.97 -19.49 -18.83
CA ILE A 189 -7.06 -19.63 -17.69
C ILE A 189 -5.88 -20.47 -18.18
N GLY A 190 -4.73 -19.83 -18.41
CA GLY A 190 -3.49 -20.49 -18.81
C GLY A 190 -2.57 -20.72 -17.61
N VAL A 191 -2.38 -21.99 -17.24
CA VAL A 191 -1.46 -22.42 -16.17
C VAL A 191 -0.26 -23.11 -16.80
N ALA A 192 0.92 -22.50 -16.71
CA ALA A 192 2.14 -23.09 -17.25
C ALA A 192 3.39 -22.60 -16.50
N LYS A 193 4.45 -23.41 -16.49
CA LYS A 193 5.73 -23.08 -15.83
C LYS A 193 6.30 -21.72 -16.24
N THR A 194 7.14 -21.13 -15.39
CA THR A 194 7.87 -19.89 -15.72
C THR A 194 8.75 -20.09 -16.96
N GLY A 195 8.88 -19.06 -17.80
CA GLY A 195 9.68 -19.17 -19.02
C GLY A 195 9.05 -19.98 -20.17
N SER A 196 7.81 -20.46 -20.04
CA SER A 196 7.10 -21.19 -21.09
C SER A 196 6.54 -20.33 -22.22
N GLY A 197 6.80 -19.02 -22.23
CA GLY A 197 6.33 -18.11 -23.28
C GLY A 197 4.87 -17.63 -23.13
N LYS A 198 4.34 -17.58 -21.90
CA LYS A 198 2.99 -17.07 -21.59
C LYS A 198 2.72 -15.67 -22.16
N THR A 199 3.72 -14.77 -22.14
CA THR A 199 3.55 -13.38 -22.61
C THR A 199 3.03 -13.30 -24.05
N LEU A 200 3.67 -14.01 -24.98
CA LEU A 200 3.23 -14.03 -26.37
C LEU A 200 1.89 -14.76 -26.56
N ALA A 201 1.54 -15.69 -25.67
CA ALA A 201 0.26 -16.40 -25.74
C ALA A 201 -0.94 -15.45 -25.58
N PHE A 202 -0.82 -14.39 -24.77
CA PHE A 202 -1.86 -13.36 -24.66
C PHE A 202 -1.63 -12.12 -25.52
N LEU A 203 -0.38 -11.78 -25.89
CA LEU A 203 -0.11 -10.58 -26.72
C LEU A 203 -0.49 -10.77 -28.19
N LEU A 204 -0.15 -11.92 -28.78
CA LEU A 204 -0.44 -12.17 -30.20
C LEU A 204 -1.93 -12.09 -30.55
N PRO A 205 -2.85 -12.76 -29.82
CA PRO A 205 -4.27 -12.60 -30.06
C PRO A 205 -4.77 -11.18 -29.77
N MET A 206 -4.23 -10.52 -28.74
CA MET A 206 -4.59 -9.12 -28.41
C MET A 206 -4.33 -8.18 -29.58
N PHE A 207 -3.23 -8.33 -30.30
CA PHE A 207 -2.93 -7.49 -31.46
C PHE A 207 -3.94 -7.68 -32.60
N ARG A 208 -4.36 -8.93 -32.87
CA ARG A 208 -5.41 -9.20 -33.85
C ARG A 208 -6.74 -8.58 -33.42
N HIS A 209 -7.08 -8.73 -32.15
CA HIS A 209 -8.28 -8.18 -31.52
C HIS A 209 -8.38 -6.67 -31.64
N ILE A 210 -7.27 -5.96 -31.42
CA ILE A 210 -7.19 -4.50 -31.57
C ILE A 210 -7.36 -4.08 -33.04
N LYS A 211 -6.70 -4.80 -33.96
CA LYS A 211 -6.75 -4.47 -35.40
C LYS A 211 -8.09 -4.73 -36.07
N ASP A 212 -8.97 -5.51 -35.45
CA ASP A 212 -10.34 -5.72 -35.94
C ASP A 212 -11.31 -4.61 -35.49
N GLN A 213 -10.86 -3.70 -34.62
CA GLN A 213 -11.67 -2.58 -34.13
C GLN A 213 -11.28 -1.27 -34.82
N ARG A 214 -12.20 -0.30 -34.78
CA ARG A 214 -11.90 1.06 -35.25
C ARG A 214 -10.75 1.67 -34.43
N PRO A 215 -9.91 2.53 -35.04
CA PRO A 215 -8.89 3.29 -34.33
C PRO A 215 -9.46 4.07 -33.14
N LEU A 216 -8.59 4.47 -32.21
CA LEU A 216 -8.97 5.31 -31.09
C LEU A 216 -9.24 6.75 -31.54
N GLU A 217 -10.32 7.31 -31.01
CA GLU A 217 -10.61 8.74 -31.08
C GLU A 217 -10.01 9.48 -29.87
N ALA A 218 -10.03 10.81 -29.93
CA ALA A 218 -9.55 11.64 -28.83
C ALA A 218 -10.35 11.35 -27.54
N LEU A 219 -9.66 11.31 -26.40
CA LEU A 219 -10.25 11.05 -25.07
C LEU A 219 -10.81 9.63 -24.86
N GLU A 220 -10.64 8.73 -25.83
CA GLU A 220 -11.00 7.33 -25.63
C GLU A 220 -9.96 6.56 -24.80
N GLY A 221 -10.46 5.59 -24.04
CA GLY A 221 -9.64 4.66 -23.30
C GLY A 221 -9.00 3.57 -24.16
N PRO A 222 -8.12 2.75 -23.58
CA PRO A 222 -7.46 1.65 -24.28
C PRO A 222 -8.47 0.58 -24.73
N ILE A 223 -8.07 -0.22 -25.72
CA ILE A 223 -8.84 -1.38 -26.20
C ILE A 223 -8.44 -2.64 -25.41
N ALA A 224 -7.16 -2.74 -25.07
CA ALA A 224 -6.63 -3.83 -24.27
C ALA A 224 -5.94 -3.33 -23.00
N MET A 225 -6.19 -4.02 -21.89
CA MET A 225 -5.51 -3.79 -20.62
C MET A 225 -4.82 -5.07 -20.13
N ILE A 226 -3.56 -4.94 -19.73
CA ILE A 226 -2.78 -6.00 -19.10
C ILE A 226 -2.43 -5.56 -17.68
N MET A 227 -3.02 -6.23 -16.68
CA MET A 227 -2.69 -6.01 -15.28
C MET A 227 -1.67 -7.03 -14.78
N THR A 228 -0.70 -6.55 -14.01
CA THR A 228 0.41 -7.34 -13.48
C THR A 228 0.81 -6.84 -12.08
N PRO A 229 1.32 -7.71 -11.18
CA PRO A 229 1.59 -7.36 -9.78
C PRO A 229 2.76 -6.40 -9.57
N THR A 230 3.76 -6.38 -10.45
CA THR A 230 5.01 -5.61 -10.23
C THR A 230 5.33 -4.66 -11.36
N ARG A 231 6.07 -3.60 -11.03
CA ARG A 231 6.50 -2.54 -11.94
C ARG A 231 7.46 -3.09 -13.00
N GLU A 232 8.33 -3.98 -12.57
CA GLU A 232 9.36 -4.62 -13.39
C GLU A 232 8.74 -5.54 -14.43
N LEU A 233 7.73 -6.33 -14.03
CA LEU A 233 6.99 -7.20 -14.94
C LEU A 233 6.17 -6.39 -15.96
N ALA A 234 5.54 -5.28 -15.53
CA ALA A 234 4.84 -4.37 -16.45
C ALA A 234 5.78 -3.85 -17.55
N THR A 235 6.95 -3.38 -17.14
CA THR A 235 7.98 -2.89 -18.07
C THR A 235 8.49 -3.99 -18.99
N GLN A 236 8.62 -5.23 -18.50
CA GLN A 236 9.01 -6.36 -19.32
C GLN A 236 7.97 -6.68 -20.39
N ILE A 237 6.69 -6.83 -20.02
CA ILE A 237 5.60 -7.12 -20.97
C ILE A 237 5.51 -6.01 -22.02
N TYR A 238 5.61 -4.75 -21.60
CA TYR A 238 5.62 -3.60 -22.51
C TYR A 238 6.78 -3.67 -23.52
N LYS A 239 7.99 -4.02 -23.07
CA LYS A 239 9.18 -4.18 -23.94
C LYS A 239 9.03 -5.37 -24.89
N GLU A 240 8.47 -6.50 -24.43
CA GLU A 240 8.24 -7.69 -25.26
C GLU A 240 7.19 -7.43 -26.36
N GLY A 241 6.17 -6.62 -26.09
CA GLY A 241 5.16 -6.23 -27.09
C GLY A 241 5.64 -5.20 -28.11
N ARG A 242 6.67 -4.40 -27.79
CA ARG A 242 7.12 -3.26 -28.60
C ARG A 242 7.47 -3.59 -30.06
N PRO A 243 8.20 -4.68 -30.38
CA PRO A 243 8.48 -5.04 -31.77
C PRO A 243 7.20 -5.24 -32.61
N PHE A 244 6.18 -5.88 -32.03
CA PHE A 244 4.90 -6.13 -32.67
C PHE A 244 4.06 -4.86 -32.80
N LEU A 245 4.01 -4.05 -31.73
CA LEU A 245 3.32 -2.75 -31.75
C LEU A 245 3.86 -1.85 -32.87
N LYS A 246 5.19 -1.78 -33.02
CA LYS A 246 5.84 -1.02 -34.10
C LYS A 246 5.46 -1.55 -35.47
N ALA A 247 5.52 -2.86 -35.68
CA ALA A 247 5.19 -3.48 -36.96
C ALA A 247 3.72 -3.30 -37.36
N LEU A 248 2.83 -3.15 -36.38
CA LEU A 248 1.40 -2.96 -36.60
C LEU A 248 0.96 -1.49 -36.56
N GLY A 249 1.85 -0.53 -36.25
CA GLY A 249 1.47 0.87 -36.06
C GLY A 249 0.49 1.08 -34.91
N LEU A 250 0.66 0.34 -33.81
CA LEU A 250 -0.14 0.46 -32.58
C LEU A 250 0.70 1.14 -31.49
N ARG A 251 0.03 1.80 -30.55
CA ARG A 251 0.62 2.48 -29.41
C ARG A 251 0.27 1.75 -28.12
N ALA A 252 1.21 1.74 -27.20
CA ALA A 252 1.01 1.21 -25.87
C ALA A 252 1.59 2.16 -24.84
N ALA A 253 1.07 2.09 -23.62
CA ALA A 253 1.65 2.75 -22.46
C ALA A 253 1.95 1.75 -21.35
N CYS A 254 2.90 2.10 -20.49
CA CYS A 254 3.25 1.33 -19.30
C CYS A 254 3.03 2.20 -18.06
N ALA A 255 2.06 1.83 -17.21
CA ALA A 255 1.61 2.62 -16.09
C ALA A 255 1.80 1.87 -14.76
N TYR A 256 2.83 2.23 -14.02
CA TYR A 256 3.16 1.62 -12.73
C TYR A 256 3.68 2.66 -11.74
N GLY A 257 3.52 2.42 -10.44
CA GLY A 257 3.92 3.36 -9.38
C GLY A 257 5.41 3.77 -9.45
N GLY A 258 5.76 4.95 -8.94
CA GLY A 258 7.16 5.41 -8.85
C GLY A 258 7.69 6.16 -10.07
N SER A 259 7.05 6.05 -11.24
CA SER A 259 7.26 7.00 -12.34
C SER A 259 6.35 8.23 -12.21
N PRO A 260 6.72 9.40 -12.76
CA PRO A 260 5.87 10.59 -12.74
C PRO A 260 4.51 10.33 -13.41
N LEU A 261 3.42 10.64 -12.70
CA LEU A 261 2.06 10.44 -13.21
C LEU A 261 1.78 11.24 -14.50
N LYS A 262 2.37 12.44 -14.61
CA LYS A 262 2.25 13.32 -15.77
C LYS A 262 2.61 12.65 -17.10
N ASP A 263 3.61 11.76 -17.10
CA ASP A 263 4.06 11.07 -18.30
C ASP A 263 3.01 10.07 -18.76
N ASN A 264 2.42 9.33 -17.82
CA ASN A 264 1.30 8.44 -18.11
C ASN A 264 0.07 9.21 -18.60
N ILE A 265 -0.24 10.37 -18.02
CA ILE A 265 -1.33 11.24 -18.51
C ILE A 265 -1.05 11.68 -19.95
N ALA A 266 0.18 12.07 -20.29
CA ALA A 266 0.56 12.47 -21.64
C ALA A 266 0.47 11.30 -22.64
N ASP A 267 0.86 10.08 -22.24
CA ASP A 267 0.67 8.88 -23.06
C ASP A 267 -0.81 8.60 -23.32
N MET A 268 -1.65 8.70 -22.29
CA MET A 268 -3.10 8.49 -22.43
C MET A 268 -3.76 9.55 -23.29
N LYS A 269 -3.39 10.84 -23.14
CA LYS A 269 -3.89 11.93 -23.97
C LYS A 269 -3.54 11.77 -25.45
N ARG A 270 -2.35 11.23 -25.76
CA ARG A 270 -1.97 10.90 -27.13
C ARG A 270 -2.83 9.78 -27.70
N GLY A 271 -3.37 8.89 -26.85
CA GLY A 271 -4.09 7.69 -27.22
C GLY A 271 -3.16 6.48 -27.23
N ALA A 272 -3.58 5.41 -26.56
CA ALA A 272 -2.86 4.15 -26.48
C ALA A 272 -3.84 2.98 -26.57
N GLU A 273 -3.73 2.14 -27.60
CA GLU A 273 -4.61 0.99 -27.78
C GLU A 273 -4.37 -0.09 -26.71
N VAL A 274 -3.16 -0.15 -26.15
CA VAL A 274 -2.76 -1.08 -25.09
C VAL A 274 -2.28 -0.32 -23.87
N ILE A 275 -2.72 -0.72 -22.68
CA ILE A 275 -2.10 -0.30 -21.42
C ILE A 275 -1.60 -1.53 -20.65
N VAL A 276 -0.33 -1.49 -20.22
CA VAL A 276 0.24 -2.44 -19.28
C VAL A 276 0.37 -1.73 -17.94
N CYS A 277 -0.23 -2.25 -16.87
CA CYS A 277 -0.30 -1.50 -15.62
C CYS A 277 -0.23 -2.36 -14.35
N THR A 278 0.19 -1.71 -13.26
CA THR A 278 -0.05 -2.24 -11.91
C THR A 278 -1.38 -1.70 -11.37
N PRO A 279 -2.14 -2.47 -10.55
CA PRO A 279 -3.48 -2.08 -10.12
C PRO A 279 -3.53 -0.69 -9.45
N GLY A 280 -2.60 -0.41 -8.53
CA GLY A 280 -2.57 0.87 -7.81
C GLY A 280 -2.41 2.09 -8.73
N ARG A 281 -1.53 2.03 -9.72
CA ARG A 281 -1.35 3.14 -10.68
C ARG A 281 -2.54 3.27 -11.63
N MET A 282 -3.18 2.17 -12.01
CA MET A 282 -4.38 2.22 -12.83
C MET A 282 -5.53 2.94 -12.10
N ILE A 283 -5.74 2.66 -10.82
CA ILE A 283 -6.72 3.37 -9.99
C ILE A 283 -6.40 4.86 -9.90
N GLU A 284 -5.13 5.20 -9.69
CA GLU A 284 -4.66 6.59 -9.68
C GLU A 284 -5.00 7.29 -11.02
N LEU A 285 -4.70 6.69 -12.17
CA LEU A 285 -5.03 7.24 -13.48
C LEU A 285 -6.54 7.43 -13.70
N LEU A 286 -7.34 6.45 -13.28
CA LEU A 286 -8.80 6.49 -13.40
C LEU A 286 -9.48 7.48 -12.44
N THR A 287 -8.80 7.91 -11.38
CA THR A 287 -9.32 8.89 -10.42
C THR A 287 -8.76 10.29 -10.65
N THR A 288 -7.62 10.39 -11.33
CA THR A 288 -6.97 11.66 -11.68
C THR A 288 -7.90 12.57 -12.49
N ASN A 289 -7.90 13.86 -12.17
CA ASN A 289 -8.79 14.87 -12.76
C ASN A 289 -10.26 14.47 -12.70
N SER A 290 -10.69 13.83 -11.61
CA SER A 290 -12.05 13.33 -11.41
C SER A 290 -12.47 12.30 -12.49
N GLY A 291 -11.53 11.48 -12.94
CA GLY A 291 -11.75 10.45 -13.96
C GLY A 291 -11.84 10.96 -15.40
N ARG A 292 -11.40 12.20 -15.65
CA ARG A 292 -11.40 12.80 -16.99
C ARG A 292 -10.18 12.45 -17.84
N VAL A 293 -9.14 11.83 -17.27
CA VAL A 293 -7.91 11.48 -18.00
C VAL A 293 -8.12 10.28 -18.92
N ILE A 294 -8.75 9.24 -18.41
CA ILE A 294 -8.92 7.95 -19.08
C ILE A 294 -10.20 7.28 -18.57
N ASN A 295 -10.85 6.51 -19.43
CA ASN A 295 -11.98 5.65 -19.09
C ASN A 295 -11.72 4.22 -19.57
N MET A 296 -12.58 3.28 -19.17
CA MET A 296 -12.45 1.86 -19.53
C MET A 296 -13.52 1.38 -20.52
N ARG A 297 -14.21 2.30 -21.21
CA ARG A 297 -15.37 1.98 -22.06
C ARG A 297 -15.00 1.15 -23.29
N ARG A 298 -13.82 1.41 -23.87
CA ARG A 298 -13.27 0.71 -25.04
C ARG A 298 -12.57 -0.61 -24.71
N VAL A 299 -12.33 -0.91 -23.43
CA VAL A 299 -11.57 -2.09 -23.03
C VAL A 299 -12.40 -3.35 -23.28
N THR A 300 -12.00 -4.11 -24.29
CA THR A 300 -12.67 -5.33 -24.76
C THR A 300 -11.79 -6.57 -24.60
N TYR A 301 -10.52 -6.40 -24.27
CA TYR A 301 -9.56 -7.48 -24.01
C TYR A 301 -8.80 -7.21 -22.70
N LEU A 302 -9.01 -8.06 -21.70
CA LEU A 302 -8.42 -7.94 -20.36
C LEU A 302 -7.48 -9.10 -20.10
N VAL A 303 -6.23 -8.81 -19.73
CA VAL A 303 -5.25 -9.80 -19.27
C VAL A 303 -4.94 -9.60 -17.80
N LEU A 304 -4.97 -10.68 -17.03
CA LEU A 304 -4.40 -10.75 -15.69
C LEU A 304 -3.18 -11.68 -15.71
N ASP A 305 -1.98 -11.11 -15.65
CA ASP A 305 -0.72 -11.88 -15.63
C ASP A 305 -0.15 -11.97 -14.21
N GLU A 306 0.48 -13.11 -13.89
CA GLU A 306 0.84 -13.52 -12.53
C GLU A 306 -0.32 -13.29 -11.54
N ALA A 307 -1.52 -13.74 -11.93
CA ALA A 307 -2.73 -13.42 -11.19
C ALA A 307 -2.71 -13.97 -9.76
N ASP A 308 -2.17 -15.17 -9.50
CA ASP A 308 -1.91 -15.74 -8.16
C ASP A 308 -1.20 -14.74 -7.24
N ARG A 309 -0.21 -14.03 -7.79
CA ARG A 309 0.61 -13.07 -7.06
C ARG A 309 -0.11 -11.78 -6.73
N MET A 310 -1.02 -11.33 -7.61
CA MET A 310 -1.84 -10.18 -7.30
C MET A 310 -2.65 -10.40 -6.02
N PHE A 311 -3.11 -11.62 -5.77
CA PHE A 311 -3.82 -11.93 -4.52
C PHE A 311 -2.92 -12.09 -3.30
N ASP A 312 -1.77 -12.77 -3.43
CA ASP A 312 -0.80 -12.90 -2.33
C ASP A 312 -0.43 -11.52 -1.77
N MET A 313 -0.39 -10.51 -2.63
CA MET A 313 -0.07 -9.13 -2.29
C MET A 313 -1.28 -8.32 -1.81
N GLY A 314 -2.46 -8.93 -1.74
CA GLY A 314 -3.71 -8.28 -1.34
C GLY A 314 -4.27 -7.31 -2.39
N PHE A 315 -3.93 -7.47 -3.67
CA PHE A 315 -4.48 -6.64 -4.75
C PHE A 315 -5.87 -7.06 -5.21
N GLU A 316 -6.47 -8.15 -4.70
CA GLU A 316 -7.83 -8.57 -5.10
C GLU A 316 -8.85 -7.41 -5.07
N PRO A 317 -8.96 -6.60 -4.00
CA PRO A 317 -9.92 -5.50 -3.98
C PRO A 317 -9.63 -4.46 -5.07
N GLN A 318 -8.35 -4.19 -5.36
CA GLN A 318 -7.94 -3.22 -6.38
C GLN A 318 -8.25 -3.74 -7.79
N VAL A 319 -7.96 -5.02 -8.05
CA VAL A 319 -8.29 -5.70 -9.30
C VAL A 319 -9.80 -5.65 -9.53
N MET A 320 -10.61 -6.01 -8.53
CA MET A 320 -12.07 -5.97 -8.66
C MET A 320 -12.60 -4.55 -8.89
N LYS A 321 -12.04 -3.54 -8.19
CA LYS A 321 -12.41 -2.13 -8.44
C LYS A 321 -12.19 -1.72 -9.90
N ILE A 322 -11.06 -2.11 -10.50
CA ILE A 322 -10.76 -1.79 -11.91
C ILE A 322 -11.65 -2.62 -12.84
N VAL A 323 -11.81 -3.92 -12.60
CA VAL A 323 -12.61 -4.81 -13.44
C VAL A 323 -14.06 -4.35 -13.51
N ASN A 324 -14.61 -3.81 -12.41
CA ASN A 324 -15.95 -3.23 -12.34
C ASN A 324 -16.11 -1.90 -13.10
N GLN A 325 -15.03 -1.33 -13.66
CA GLN A 325 -15.10 -0.20 -14.57
C GLN A 325 -15.20 -0.65 -16.04
N ILE A 326 -14.91 -1.91 -16.32
CA ILE A 326 -14.80 -2.45 -17.68
C ILE A 326 -16.12 -3.11 -18.08
N ARG A 327 -16.53 -2.88 -19.33
CA ARG A 327 -17.71 -3.52 -19.91
C ARG A 327 -17.75 -5.03 -19.64
N PRO A 328 -18.93 -5.58 -19.30
CA PRO A 328 -19.04 -6.94 -18.80
C PRO A 328 -18.86 -7.99 -19.90
N ASP A 329 -19.11 -7.61 -21.16
CA ASP A 329 -18.93 -8.44 -22.35
C ASP A 329 -17.51 -8.41 -22.92
N ARG A 330 -16.50 -7.88 -22.21
CA ARG A 330 -15.08 -8.05 -22.57
C ARG A 330 -14.68 -9.53 -22.70
N GLN A 331 -13.56 -9.81 -23.37
CA GLN A 331 -12.85 -11.09 -23.27
C GLN A 331 -11.80 -10.98 -22.15
N THR A 332 -11.76 -11.96 -21.25
CA THR A 332 -10.82 -11.98 -20.13
C THR A 332 -9.92 -13.20 -20.19
N VAL A 333 -8.62 -12.96 -20.06
CA VAL A 333 -7.57 -13.96 -20.14
C VAL A 333 -6.71 -13.87 -18.88
N LEU A 334 -6.53 -15.00 -18.21
CA LEU A 334 -5.76 -15.10 -16.98
C LEU A 334 -4.57 -16.02 -17.22
N PHE A 335 -3.37 -15.60 -16.83
CA PHE A 335 -2.18 -16.41 -16.88
C PHE A 335 -1.48 -16.46 -15.52
N SER A 336 -1.00 -17.65 -15.17
CA SER A 336 -0.16 -17.84 -13.99
C SER A 336 0.70 -19.10 -14.11
N ALA A 337 1.74 -19.19 -13.27
CA ALA A 337 2.47 -20.43 -13.04
C ALA A 337 1.76 -21.36 -12.03
N THR A 338 0.90 -20.82 -11.18
CA THR A 338 0.21 -21.57 -10.13
C THR A 338 -1.28 -21.24 -10.13
N PHE A 339 -2.13 -22.14 -9.62
CA PHE A 339 -3.58 -21.92 -9.61
C PHE A 339 -4.22 -22.46 -8.32
N PRO A 340 -4.00 -21.78 -7.18
CA PRO A 340 -4.55 -22.19 -5.89
C PRO A 340 -6.08 -21.99 -5.83
N LYS A 341 -6.74 -22.63 -4.86
CA LYS A 341 -8.21 -22.62 -4.73
C LYS A 341 -8.79 -21.21 -4.56
N GLN A 342 -8.10 -20.34 -3.82
CA GLN A 342 -8.52 -18.97 -3.59
C GLN A 342 -8.54 -18.16 -4.89
N MET A 343 -7.57 -18.41 -5.78
CA MET A 343 -7.53 -17.79 -7.11
C MET A 343 -8.68 -18.30 -8.00
N GLU A 344 -9.08 -19.56 -7.87
CA GLU A 344 -10.25 -20.11 -8.57
C GLU A 344 -11.54 -19.34 -8.23
N ALA A 345 -11.68 -18.87 -6.98
CA ALA A 345 -12.83 -18.09 -6.55
C ALA A 345 -12.92 -16.73 -7.26
N LEU A 346 -11.80 -16.01 -7.45
CA LEU A 346 -11.83 -14.78 -8.25
C LEU A 346 -12.05 -15.09 -9.73
N ALA A 347 -11.35 -16.09 -10.26
CA ALA A 347 -11.46 -16.48 -11.66
C ALA A 347 -12.95 -16.68 -12.03
N ARG A 348 -13.73 -17.30 -11.15
CA ARG A 348 -15.19 -17.46 -11.28
C ARG A 348 -15.98 -16.14 -11.28
N LYS A 349 -15.52 -15.10 -10.59
CA LYS A 349 -16.17 -13.77 -10.55
C LYS A 349 -15.90 -12.94 -11.81
N ILE A 350 -14.74 -13.12 -12.45
CA ILE A 350 -14.29 -12.23 -13.53
C ILE A 350 -14.35 -12.84 -14.93
N LEU A 351 -14.34 -14.18 -15.06
CA LEU A 351 -14.35 -14.93 -16.32
C LEU A 351 -15.75 -15.50 -16.62
N ARG A 352 -16.04 -15.70 -17.91
CA ARG A 352 -17.29 -16.29 -18.41
C ARG A 352 -17.02 -17.57 -19.18
N ARG A 353 -17.52 -18.71 -18.67
CA ARG A 353 -17.32 -20.06 -19.26
C ARG A 353 -15.87 -20.27 -19.76
N PRO A 354 -14.84 -20.07 -18.91
CA PRO A 354 -13.46 -20.10 -19.36
C PRO A 354 -13.00 -21.51 -19.75
N LEU A 355 -11.99 -21.58 -20.62
CA LEU A 355 -11.17 -22.77 -20.83
C LEU A 355 -9.97 -22.72 -19.88
N GLU A 356 -9.81 -23.75 -19.05
CA GLU A 356 -8.64 -23.92 -18.21
C GLU A 356 -7.64 -24.84 -18.91
N ILE A 357 -6.47 -24.31 -19.25
CA ILE A 357 -5.40 -24.99 -19.99
C ILE A 357 -4.20 -25.08 -19.06
N THR A 358 -3.82 -26.30 -18.66
CA THR A 358 -2.66 -26.57 -17.80
C THR A 358 -1.57 -27.28 -18.60
N VAL A 359 -0.33 -26.79 -18.54
CA VAL A 359 0.85 -27.36 -19.21
C VAL A 359 1.93 -27.69 -18.18
N GLY A 360 2.47 -28.91 -18.20
CA GLY A 360 3.57 -29.32 -17.32
C GLY A 360 3.18 -29.54 -15.85
N GLY A 361 1.88 -29.73 -15.57
CA GLY A 361 1.34 -29.90 -14.22
C GLY A 361 1.05 -28.60 -13.46
N ARG A 362 0.34 -28.68 -12.33
CA ARG A 362 0.01 -27.52 -11.49
C ARG A 362 1.07 -27.31 -10.42
N SER A 363 1.63 -26.10 -10.34
CA SER A 363 2.60 -25.69 -9.31
C SER A 363 3.84 -26.58 -9.25
N VAL A 364 4.36 -26.98 -10.42
CA VAL A 364 5.56 -27.83 -10.55
C VAL A 364 6.76 -26.98 -10.99
N VAL A 365 7.94 -27.25 -10.43
CA VAL A 365 9.19 -26.62 -10.86
C VAL A 365 9.67 -27.27 -12.15
N ALA A 366 10.21 -26.46 -13.07
CA ALA A 366 10.71 -26.94 -14.35
C ALA A 366 11.81 -28.00 -14.17
N SER A 367 11.78 -29.08 -14.96
CA SER A 367 12.75 -30.19 -14.90
C SER A 367 14.19 -29.78 -15.24
N GLU A 368 14.35 -28.63 -15.91
CA GLU A 368 15.64 -28.03 -16.23
C GLU A 368 16.36 -27.43 -15.00
N ILE A 369 15.65 -27.32 -13.87
CA ILE A 369 16.15 -26.74 -12.62
C ILE A 369 16.53 -27.86 -11.65
N GLU A 370 17.81 -27.96 -11.33
CA GLU A 370 18.31 -28.76 -10.22
C GLU A 370 17.88 -28.12 -8.89
N GLN A 371 17.12 -28.87 -8.09
CA GLN A 371 16.59 -28.41 -6.81
C GLN A 371 17.36 -29.05 -5.67
N ILE A 372 18.00 -28.23 -4.83
CA ILE A 372 18.76 -28.67 -3.67
C ILE A 372 18.17 -27.98 -2.43
N VAL A 373 17.83 -28.76 -1.41
CA VAL A 373 17.40 -28.23 -0.11
C VAL A 373 18.36 -28.71 0.96
N GLU A 374 18.85 -27.77 1.77
CA GLU A 374 19.74 -28.03 2.90
C GLU A 374 19.07 -27.54 4.20
N VAL A 375 18.92 -28.45 5.17
CA VAL A 375 18.51 -28.07 6.53
C VAL A 375 19.75 -27.51 7.23
N ARG A 376 19.70 -26.24 7.65
CA ARG A 376 20.87 -25.54 8.22
C ARG A 376 20.49 -24.57 9.32
N ASP A 377 21.29 -24.56 10.38
CA ASP A 377 21.23 -23.49 11.38
C ASP A 377 21.63 -22.14 10.75
N ASP A 378 20.96 -21.07 11.20
CA ASP A 378 21.14 -19.72 10.67
C ASP A 378 22.59 -19.23 10.74
N SER A 379 23.33 -19.62 11.77
CA SER A 379 24.75 -19.30 11.96
C SER A 379 25.66 -19.88 10.88
N THR A 380 25.24 -20.97 10.22
CA THR A 380 26.04 -21.67 9.21
C THR A 380 25.70 -21.24 7.78
N LYS A 381 24.53 -20.62 7.56
CA LYS A 381 24.03 -20.21 6.24
C LYS A 381 25.00 -19.29 5.51
N PHE A 382 25.59 -18.32 6.22
CA PHE A 382 26.49 -17.33 5.59
C PHE A 382 27.78 -17.98 5.04
N ASN A 383 28.44 -18.84 5.81
CA ASN A 383 29.65 -19.52 5.34
C ASN A 383 29.35 -20.45 4.17
N ARG A 384 28.21 -21.15 4.21
CA ARG A 384 27.75 -22.00 3.11
C ARG A 384 27.44 -21.18 1.85
N LEU A 385 26.83 -20.01 1.99
CA LEU A 385 26.61 -19.09 0.88
C LEU A 385 27.93 -18.69 0.21
N LEU A 386 28.96 -18.33 0.98
CA LEU A 386 30.28 -17.99 0.43
C LEU A 386 30.91 -19.15 -0.34
N GLU A 387 30.81 -20.37 0.19
CA GLU A 387 31.30 -21.58 -0.48
C GLU A 387 30.62 -21.79 -1.84
N ILE A 388 29.29 -21.69 -1.88
CA ILE A 388 28.50 -21.85 -3.11
C ILE A 388 28.87 -20.77 -4.13
N LEU A 389 28.90 -19.50 -3.71
CA LEU A 389 29.21 -18.37 -4.60
C LEU A 389 30.64 -18.50 -5.17
N GLY A 390 31.61 -18.85 -4.32
CA GLY A 390 32.99 -19.07 -4.76
C GLY A 390 33.12 -20.23 -5.75
N ARG A 391 32.40 -21.33 -5.53
CA ARG A 391 32.37 -22.47 -6.45
C ARG A 391 31.78 -22.09 -7.81
N PHE A 392 30.60 -21.46 -7.82
CA PHE A 392 29.93 -21.07 -9.07
C PHE A 392 30.74 -20.04 -9.86
N TYR A 393 31.38 -19.08 -9.18
CA TYR A 393 32.26 -18.11 -9.81
C TYR A 393 33.47 -18.77 -10.48
N ASN A 394 34.06 -19.78 -9.84
CA ASN A 394 35.20 -20.53 -10.40
C ASN A 394 34.80 -21.45 -11.57
N GLU A 395 33.58 -21.99 -11.56
CA GLU A 395 33.05 -22.81 -12.65
C GLU A 395 32.69 -21.96 -13.87
N ASP A 396 32.11 -20.78 -13.66
CA ASP A 396 31.75 -19.83 -14.71
C ASP A 396 31.70 -18.39 -14.18
N SER A 397 32.67 -17.58 -14.59
CA SER A 397 32.78 -16.17 -14.18
C SER A 397 31.66 -15.28 -14.72
N GLU A 398 30.97 -15.70 -15.78
CA GLU A 398 29.82 -14.99 -16.36
C GLU A 398 28.48 -15.43 -15.71
N SER A 399 28.53 -16.37 -14.77
CA SER A 399 27.34 -16.86 -14.09
C SER A 399 26.76 -15.81 -13.16
N ARG A 400 25.44 -15.63 -13.25
CA ARG A 400 24.71 -14.71 -12.38
C ARG A 400 23.97 -15.47 -11.30
N SER A 401 23.94 -14.87 -10.12
CA SER A 401 23.37 -15.45 -8.91
C SER A 401 22.32 -14.50 -8.32
N LEU A 402 21.14 -15.04 -8.01
CA LEU A 402 20.07 -14.32 -7.33
C LEU A 402 19.84 -14.93 -5.95
N VAL A 403 20.02 -14.14 -4.90
CA VAL A 403 19.89 -14.58 -3.50
C VAL A 403 18.62 -13.99 -2.91
N PHE A 404 17.68 -14.84 -2.52
CA PHE A 404 16.42 -14.46 -1.90
C PHE A 404 16.50 -14.44 -0.37
N VAL A 405 15.97 -13.37 0.20
CA VAL A 405 15.79 -13.18 1.64
C VAL A 405 14.33 -12.80 1.95
N ASP A 406 13.88 -13.01 3.19
CA ASP A 406 12.49 -12.76 3.59
C ASP A 406 12.20 -11.26 3.80
N ARG A 407 13.14 -10.52 4.40
CA ARG A 407 12.95 -9.12 4.80
C ARG A 407 13.89 -8.15 4.07
N GLN A 408 13.44 -6.90 3.95
CA GLN A 408 14.22 -5.81 3.36
C GLN A 408 15.51 -5.55 4.14
N GLU A 409 15.40 -5.48 5.47
CA GLU A 409 16.55 -5.31 6.37
C GLU A 409 17.57 -6.45 6.21
N SER A 410 17.10 -7.69 6.06
CA SER A 410 17.95 -8.85 5.80
C SER A 410 18.70 -8.71 4.47
N ALA A 411 18.09 -8.11 3.44
CA ALA A 411 18.73 -7.88 2.15
C ALA A 411 19.91 -6.91 2.28
N ASP A 412 19.70 -5.78 2.98
CA ASP A 412 20.75 -4.78 3.18
C ASP A 412 21.84 -5.26 4.16
N ASN A 413 21.49 -6.07 5.17
CA ASN A 413 22.46 -6.71 6.05
C ASN A 413 23.36 -7.68 5.27
N LEU A 414 22.76 -8.59 4.50
CA LEU A 414 23.50 -9.58 3.72
C LEU A 414 24.35 -8.91 2.64
N PHE A 415 23.86 -7.83 2.03
CA PHE A 415 24.63 -7.01 1.09
C PHE A 415 25.89 -6.44 1.74
N ARG A 416 25.75 -5.82 2.93
CA ARG A 416 26.91 -5.30 3.68
C ARG A 416 27.91 -6.39 4.02
N ASP A 417 27.46 -7.58 4.39
CA ASP A 417 28.34 -8.66 4.78
C ASP A 417 29.05 -9.32 3.60
N LEU A 418 28.37 -9.51 2.47
CA LEU A 418 29.00 -9.98 1.22
C LEU A 418 30.02 -8.95 0.68
N LEU A 419 29.68 -7.66 0.72
CA LEU A 419 30.58 -6.60 0.26
C LEU A 419 31.85 -6.54 1.10
N LYS A 420 31.76 -6.68 2.43
CA LYS A 420 32.93 -6.80 3.32
C LYS A 420 33.82 -8.00 3.01
N LYS A 421 33.24 -9.07 2.46
CA LYS A 421 33.97 -10.26 2.02
C LYS A 421 34.49 -10.16 0.59
N GLY A 422 34.31 -9.02 -0.07
CA GLY A 422 34.81 -8.75 -1.42
C GLY A 422 33.93 -9.28 -2.54
N TYR A 423 32.68 -9.66 -2.27
CA TYR A 423 31.74 -10.11 -3.31
C TYR A 423 31.00 -8.92 -3.91
N PRO A 424 31.14 -8.63 -5.22
CA PRO A 424 30.38 -7.58 -5.88
C PRO A 424 28.92 -7.98 -5.96
N CYS A 425 28.07 -7.26 -5.23
CA CYS A 425 26.65 -7.53 -5.15
C CYS A 425 25.83 -6.24 -5.04
N LEU A 426 24.52 -6.32 -5.28
CA LEU A 426 23.56 -5.23 -5.08
C LEU A 426 22.31 -5.76 -4.36
N SER A 427 21.59 -4.90 -3.63
CA SER A 427 20.30 -5.27 -3.00
C SER A 427 19.10 -4.70 -3.76
N LEU A 428 18.03 -5.50 -3.89
CA LEU A 428 16.80 -5.18 -4.61
C LEU A 428 15.56 -5.50 -3.75
N HIS A 429 14.92 -4.46 -3.21
CA HIS A 429 13.69 -4.59 -2.42
C HIS A 429 12.80 -3.35 -2.55
N GLY A 430 11.58 -3.40 -2.00
CA GLY A 430 10.59 -2.32 -2.12
C GLY A 430 10.90 -1.05 -1.32
N GLY A 431 11.98 -1.04 -0.53
CA GLY A 431 12.47 0.14 0.20
C GLY A 431 13.52 0.94 -0.57
N LYS A 432 13.98 0.44 -1.73
CA LYS A 432 14.85 1.18 -2.65
C LYS A 432 14.01 2.10 -3.55
N GLU A 433 14.58 3.23 -3.96
CA GLU A 433 13.94 4.11 -4.93
C GLU A 433 13.79 3.43 -6.30
N GLN A 434 12.80 3.83 -7.10
CA GLN A 434 12.55 3.15 -8.38
C GLN A 434 13.73 3.28 -9.34
N VAL A 435 14.39 4.45 -9.38
CA VAL A 435 15.55 4.69 -10.22
C VAL A 435 16.68 3.72 -9.88
N ASP A 436 16.95 3.54 -8.58
CA ASP A 436 17.94 2.57 -8.09
C ASP A 436 17.56 1.14 -8.47
N ARG A 437 16.28 0.76 -8.31
CA ARG A 437 15.79 -0.58 -8.67
C ARG A 437 15.99 -0.85 -10.16
N ASP A 438 15.65 0.11 -11.01
CA ASP A 438 15.82 0.02 -12.45
C ASP A 438 17.29 -0.11 -12.84
N GLN A 439 18.17 0.65 -12.17
CA GLN A 439 19.62 0.59 -12.37
C GLN A 439 20.21 -0.76 -11.93
N VAL A 440 19.85 -1.26 -10.74
CA VAL A 440 20.28 -2.58 -10.24
C VAL A 440 19.88 -3.69 -11.22
N ILE A 441 18.66 -3.63 -11.76
CA ILE A 441 18.18 -4.61 -12.75
C ILE A 441 18.95 -4.46 -14.06
N ALA A 442 19.24 -3.24 -14.51
CA ALA A 442 20.02 -2.99 -15.72
C ALA A 442 21.45 -3.53 -15.58
N ASP A 443 22.12 -3.24 -14.46
CA ASP A 443 23.48 -3.71 -14.17
C ASP A 443 23.54 -5.23 -14.04
N PHE A 444 22.55 -5.83 -13.40
CA PHE A 444 22.42 -7.28 -13.31
C PHE A 444 22.14 -7.93 -14.68
N LYS A 445 21.37 -7.27 -15.55
CA LYS A 445 21.13 -7.73 -16.94
C LYS A 445 22.36 -7.53 -17.84
N ALA A 446 23.15 -6.50 -17.60
CA ALA A 446 24.39 -6.23 -18.31
C ALA A 446 25.55 -7.14 -17.85
N GLY A 447 25.45 -7.73 -16.66
CA GLY A 447 26.53 -8.53 -16.07
C GLY A 447 27.56 -7.69 -15.31
N VAL A 448 27.30 -6.40 -15.11
CA VAL A 448 28.17 -5.48 -14.35
C VAL A 448 28.30 -5.94 -12.90
N THR A 449 27.20 -6.42 -12.32
CA THR A 449 27.21 -7.06 -11.00
C THR A 449 26.69 -8.50 -11.14
N PRO A 450 27.45 -9.53 -10.72
CA PRO A 450 27.04 -10.92 -10.89
C PRO A 450 26.06 -11.42 -9.82
N ILE A 451 25.94 -10.72 -8.69
CA ILE A 451 25.11 -11.15 -7.54
C ILE A 451 24.07 -10.10 -7.19
N VAL A 452 22.80 -10.49 -7.12
CA VAL A 452 21.74 -9.63 -6.58
C VAL A 452 21.08 -10.31 -5.38
N ILE A 453 20.92 -9.58 -4.29
CA ILE A 453 20.15 -10.00 -3.13
C ILE A 453 18.79 -9.35 -3.20
N ALA A 454 17.70 -10.12 -3.13
CA ALA A 454 16.37 -9.60 -3.32
C ALA A 454 15.34 -10.19 -2.35
N THR A 455 14.28 -9.42 -2.08
CA THR A 455 13.06 -9.99 -1.48
C THR A 455 12.19 -10.61 -2.58
N SER A 456 11.32 -11.57 -2.20
CA SER A 456 10.42 -12.24 -3.16
C SER A 456 9.67 -11.28 -4.06
N VAL A 457 9.15 -10.18 -3.49
CA VAL A 457 8.32 -9.21 -4.21
C VAL A 457 9.11 -8.49 -5.29
N ALA A 458 10.35 -8.10 -5.00
CA ALA A 458 11.13 -7.24 -5.87
C ALA A 458 11.82 -7.99 -7.02
N ALA A 459 12.02 -9.31 -6.90
CA ALA A 459 12.58 -10.11 -7.99
C ALA A 459 11.53 -10.77 -8.90
N ARG A 460 10.23 -10.56 -8.66
CA ARG A 460 9.19 -11.05 -9.59
C ARG A 460 9.25 -10.29 -10.90
N GLY A 461 9.02 -10.99 -12.00
CA GLY A 461 9.26 -10.43 -13.34
C GLY A 461 10.74 -10.12 -13.65
N LEU A 462 11.70 -10.54 -12.82
CA LEU A 462 13.10 -10.47 -13.22
C LEU A 462 13.37 -11.56 -14.26
N ASP A 463 13.68 -11.13 -15.49
CA ASP A 463 14.10 -11.99 -16.60
C ASP A 463 15.54 -11.67 -17.02
N VAL A 464 16.44 -12.62 -16.75
CA VAL A 464 17.88 -12.50 -16.92
C VAL A 464 18.39 -13.78 -17.60
N LYS A 465 18.87 -13.67 -18.84
CA LYS A 465 19.23 -14.82 -19.70
C LYS A 465 20.31 -15.74 -19.10
N GLN A 466 21.25 -15.18 -18.33
CA GLN A 466 22.39 -15.89 -17.74
C GLN A 466 22.24 -16.12 -16.23
N LEU A 467 21.01 -16.11 -15.70
CA LEU A 467 20.79 -16.46 -14.31
C LEU A 467 20.90 -17.97 -14.14
N LYS A 468 22.07 -18.46 -13.69
CA LYS A 468 22.33 -19.89 -13.49
C LYS A 468 21.96 -20.34 -12.08
N LEU A 469 22.22 -19.51 -11.08
CA LEU A 469 22.06 -19.85 -9.68
C LEU A 469 20.97 -19.01 -9.01
N VAL A 470 20.05 -19.69 -8.33
CA VAL A 470 19.11 -19.10 -7.38
C VAL A 470 19.38 -19.67 -6.00
N ILE A 471 19.53 -18.82 -5.00
CA ILE A 471 19.71 -19.23 -3.62
C ILE A 471 18.56 -18.67 -2.79
N ASN A 472 17.74 -19.52 -2.18
CA ASN A 472 16.82 -19.11 -1.14
C ASN A 472 17.57 -19.15 0.19
N TYR A 473 18.15 -18.01 0.58
CA TYR A 473 18.86 -17.87 1.85
C TYR A 473 17.90 -18.01 3.04
N ASP A 474 16.69 -17.44 2.87
CA ASP A 474 15.54 -17.70 3.72
C ASP A 474 14.51 -18.55 2.96
N ALA A 475 14.03 -19.62 3.61
CA ALA A 475 12.99 -20.48 3.06
C ALA A 475 11.74 -19.66 2.67
N PRO A 476 11.15 -19.92 1.48
CA PRO A 476 9.93 -19.26 1.05
C PRO A 476 8.74 -19.63 1.96
N ASN A 477 7.79 -18.70 2.05
CA ASN A 477 6.69 -18.81 3.00
C ASN A 477 5.59 -19.81 2.58
N HIS A 478 5.57 -20.20 1.31
CA HIS A 478 4.59 -21.11 0.71
C HIS A 478 5.13 -21.75 -0.58
N MET A 479 4.50 -22.85 -1.00
CA MET A 479 4.91 -23.67 -2.15
C MET A 479 5.00 -22.86 -3.45
N GLU A 480 4.03 -21.99 -3.69
CA GLU A 480 4.01 -21.21 -4.91
C GLU A 480 5.21 -20.28 -4.94
N ASP A 481 5.54 -19.58 -3.84
CA ASP A 481 6.69 -18.66 -3.80
C ASP A 481 8.00 -19.41 -4.10
N TYR A 482 8.15 -20.64 -3.60
CA TYR A 482 9.27 -21.51 -3.97
C TYR A 482 9.34 -21.75 -5.48
N VAL A 483 8.24 -22.16 -6.11
CA VAL A 483 8.19 -22.44 -7.57
C VAL A 483 8.59 -21.21 -8.38
N HIS A 484 8.13 -20.03 -7.99
CA HIS A 484 8.43 -18.78 -8.67
C HIS A 484 9.87 -18.29 -8.48
N ARG A 485 10.45 -18.49 -7.28
CA ARG A 485 11.86 -18.21 -6.98
C ARG A 485 12.77 -19.15 -7.77
N ALA A 486 12.53 -20.46 -7.70
CA ALA A 486 13.26 -21.45 -8.48
C ALA A 486 13.17 -21.16 -9.99
N GLY A 487 11.98 -20.82 -10.47
CA GLY A 487 11.70 -20.43 -11.85
C GLY A 487 12.34 -19.11 -12.33
N ARG A 488 13.18 -18.45 -11.53
CA ARG A 488 14.03 -17.36 -12.02
C ARG A 488 15.18 -17.91 -12.88
N THR A 489 15.73 -19.07 -12.53
CA THR A 489 16.72 -19.79 -13.35
C THR A 489 16.02 -20.81 -14.26
N GLY A 490 16.79 -21.53 -15.09
CA GLY A 490 16.25 -22.62 -15.93
C GLY A 490 15.35 -22.16 -17.09
N ARG A 491 15.59 -20.95 -17.63
CA ARG A 491 14.73 -20.33 -18.65
C ARG A 491 15.19 -20.62 -20.08
N ALA A 492 14.24 -20.65 -21.02
CA ALA A 492 14.48 -20.79 -22.45
C ALA A 492 15.35 -22.02 -22.83
N GLY A 493 15.19 -23.13 -22.09
CA GLY A 493 15.95 -24.37 -22.30
C GLY A 493 17.33 -24.41 -21.63
N ASN A 494 17.78 -23.32 -20.99
CA ASN A 494 18.98 -23.34 -20.18
C ASN A 494 18.75 -24.16 -18.90
N LYS A 495 19.81 -24.81 -18.40
CA LYS A 495 19.80 -25.44 -17.08
C LYS A 495 20.00 -24.40 -15.98
N GLY A 496 19.48 -24.70 -14.80
CA GLY A 496 19.60 -23.86 -13.62
C GLY A 496 19.76 -24.67 -12.35
N THR A 497 20.31 -24.05 -11.31
CA THR A 497 20.37 -24.65 -9.97
C THR A 497 19.67 -23.72 -8.98
N CYS A 498 18.76 -24.28 -8.17
CA CYS A 498 18.09 -23.62 -7.07
C CYS A 498 18.46 -24.30 -5.75
N ILE A 499 19.18 -23.58 -4.89
CA ILE A 499 19.60 -24.05 -3.56
C ILE A 499 18.74 -23.35 -2.51
N THR A 500 18.16 -24.09 -1.58
CA THR A 500 17.31 -23.54 -0.53
C THR A 500 17.81 -23.94 0.84
N PHE A 501 18.03 -22.95 1.69
CA PHE A 501 18.28 -23.19 3.11
C PHE A 501 16.97 -23.13 3.88
N ILE A 502 16.77 -24.09 4.78
CA ILE A 502 15.69 -24.08 5.77
C ILE A 502 16.30 -24.28 7.15
N SER A 503 16.01 -23.37 8.08
CA SER A 503 16.43 -23.54 9.47
C SER A 503 15.42 -24.35 10.28
N PRO A 504 15.83 -24.98 11.38
CA PRO A 504 14.91 -25.70 12.26
C PRO A 504 13.72 -24.86 12.73
N ASP A 505 13.92 -23.55 12.94
CA ASP A 505 12.86 -22.60 13.33
C ASP A 505 11.85 -22.30 12.20
N GLN A 506 12.17 -22.72 10.97
CA GLN A 506 11.33 -22.58 9.78
C GLN A 506 10.54 -23.85 9.45
N GLU A 507 10.38 -24.78 10.41
CA GLU A 507 9.70 -26.08 10.24
C GLU A 507 8.31 -25.99 9.60
N ARG A 508 7.59 -24.87 9.80
CA ARG A 508 6.28 -24.62 9.19
C ARG A 508 6.29 -24.64 7.66
N TYR A 509 7.43 -24.32 7.04
CA TYR A 509 7.59 -24.28 5.59
C TYR A 509 8.04 -25.62 5.00
N ALA A 510 8.45 -26.57 5.85
CA ALA A 510 8.96 -27.87 5.40
C ALA A 510 7.93 -28.66 4.62
N ILE A 511 6.64 -28.59 5.00
CA ILE A 511 5.53 -29.28 4.30
C ILE A 511 5.46 -28.83 2.84
N ASP A 512 5.43 -27.52 2.62
CA ASP A 512 5.24 -26.96 1.28
C ASP A 512 6.47 -27.18 0.39
N LEU A 513 7.68 -27.09 0.96
CA LEU A 513 8.92 -27.41 0.25
C LEU A 513 8.99 -28.90 -0.14
N LEU A 514 8.69 -29.80 0.81
CA LEU A 514 8.66 -31.22 0.53
C LEU A 514 7.63 -31.55 -0.56
N ARG A 515 6.43 -30.95 -0.49
CA ARG A 515 5.40 -31.11 -1.52
C ARG A 515 5.88 -30.64 -2.89
N ALA A 516 6.60 -29.51 -2.98
CA ALA A 516 7.17 -29.01 -4.23
C ALA A 516 8.22 -29.96 -4.83
N LEU A 517 9.12 -30.50 -4.00
CA LEU A 517 10.15 -31.44 -4.44
C LEU A 517 9.53 -32.75 -4.93
N VAL A 518 8.57 -33.30 -4.18
CA VAL A 518 7.83 -34.51 -4.57
C VAL A 518 7.07 -34.30 -5.88
N ALA A 519 6.36 -33.18 -6.02
CA ALA A 519 5.62 -32.85 -7.24
C ALA A 519 6.53 -32.71 -8.47
N SER A 520 7.78 -32.29 -8.28
CA SER A 520 8.77 -32.13 -9.34
C SER A 520 9.64 -33.38 -9.56
N GLY A 521 9.44 -34.45 -8.80
CA GLY A 521 10.30 -35.64 -8.82
C GLY A 521 11.75 -35.39 -8.36
N ALA A 522 12.00 -34.29 -7.65
CA ALA A 522 13.31 -33.91 -7.16
C ALA A 522 13.71 -34.70 -5.91
N LYS A 523 15.00 -34.92 -5.72
CA LYS A 523 15.53 -35.51 -4.48
C LYS A 523 15.35 -34.53 -3.32
N TYR A 524 15.02 -35.05 -2.14
CA TYR A 524 14.89 -34.27 -0.92
C TYR A 524 15.72 -34.92 0.21
N PRO A 525 16.31 -34.14 1.13
CA PRO A 525 17.06 -34.71 2.25
C PRO A 525 16.10 -35.35 3.26
N GLU A 526 16.55 -36.42 3.92
CA GLU A 526 15.77 -37.11 4.95
C GLU A 526 15.43 -36.19 6.12
N GLU A 527 16.34 -35.29 6.49
CA GLU A 527 16.13 -34.26 7.51
C GLU A 527 14.93 -33.35 7.22
N LEU A 528 14.70 -32.97 5.96
CA LEU A 528 13.53 -32.17 5.57
C LEU A 528 12.25 -32.97 5.73
N LYS A 529 12.27 -34.26 5.37
CA LYS A 529 11.11 -35.14 5.55
C LYS A 529 10.78 -35.30 7.03
N THR A 530 11.77 -35.57 7.87
CA THR A 530 11.61 -35.66 9.33
C THR A 530 11.05 -34.37 9.91
N MET A 531 11.56 -33.21 9.47
CA MET A 531 11.04 -31.89 9.88
C MET A 531 9.57 -31.69 9.48
N SER A 532 9.21 -32.06 8.25
CA SER A 532 7.83 -32.01 7.76
C SER A 532 6.90 -32.93 8.55
N ASP A 533 7.32 -34.17 8.79
CA ASP A 533 6.53 -35.18 9.52
C ASP A 533 6.31 -34.74 10.97
N ALA A 534 7.35 -34.23 11.65
CA ALA A 534 7.26 -33.70 13.00
C ALA A 534 6.30 -32.49 13.09
N PHE A 535 6.32 -31.61 12.09
CA PHE A 535 5.38 -30.49 12.04
C PHE A 535 3.94 -30.95 11.77
N LEU A 536 3.74 -31.93 10.88
CA LEU A 536 2.42 -32.55 10.66
C LEU A 536 1.85 -33.20 11.93
N GLU A 537 2.68 -33.82 12.76
CA GLU A 537 2.24 -34.34 14.07
C GLU A 537 1.84 -33.22 15.04
N LYS A 538 2.60 -32.11 15.08
CA LYS A 538 2.21 -30.91 15.85
C LYS A 538 0.87 -30.36 15.39
N VAL A 539 0.59 -30.40 14.08
CA VAL A 539 -0.72 -29.99 13.52
C VAL A 539 -1.82 -30.96 13.94
N LYS A 540 -1.62 -32.27 13.81
CA LYS A 540 -2.59 -33.30 14.23
C LYS A 540 -2.93 -33.23 15.72
N THR A 541 -1.94 -32.91 16.55
CA THR A 541 -2.11 -32.77 18.01
C THR A 541 -2.64 -31.39 18.43
N GLY A 542 -2.94 -30.50 17.47
CA GLY A 542 -3.46 -29.15 17.73
C GLY A 542 -2.45 -28.17 18.34
N LYS A 543 -1.17 -28.57 18.48
CA LYS A 543 -0.08 -27.72 18.99
C LYS A 543 0.43 -26.72 17.95
N ALA A 544 0.12 -26.96 16.68
CA ALA A 544 0.37 -26.04 15.58
C ALA A 544 -0.86 -26.01 14.64
N GLN A 545 -0.99 -24.94 13.87
CA GLN A 545 -1.90 -24.91 12.73
C GLN A 545 -1.06 -25.10 11.46
N ALA A 546 -1.50 -25.98 10.56
CA ALA A 546 -0.90 -26.03 9.23
C ALA A 546 -1.07 -24.65 8.59
N SER A 547 -0.04 -24.17 7.91
CA SER A 547 -0.18 -23.05 7.00
C SER A 547 -1.27 -23.41 5.99
N GLY A 548 -2.43 -22.77 6.09
CA GLY A 548 -3.39 -22.73 4.98
C GLY A 548 -2.64 -22.21 3.77
N SER A 549 -2.92 -22.76 2.58
CA SER A 549 -2.21 -22.41 1.35
C SER A 549 -2.16 -20.90 1.14
N GLY A 550 -1.02 -20.27 1.43
CA GLY A 550 -0.48 -19.01 0.92
C GLY A 550 -1.31 -17.71 0.95
N PHE A 551 -2.61 -17.73 1.18
CA PHE A 551 -3.50 -16.60 0.87
C PHE A 551 -4.06 -15.86 2.08
N GLY A 552 -4.01 -16.48 3.25
CA GLY A 552 -4.43 -15.88 4.51
C GLY A 552 -3.24 -15.25 5.22
N GLY A 553 -2.88 -14.01 4.88
CA GLY A 553 -2.11 -13.21 5.85
C GLY A 553 -2.87 -13.22 7.18
N LYS A 554 -2.18 -13.27 8.32
CA LYS A 554 -2.81 -13.31 9.67
C LYS A 554 -3.88 -12.22 9.94
N GLY A 555 -3.97 -11.19 9.09
CA GLY A 555 -5.04 -10.19 9.09
C GLY A 555 -6.28 -10.56 8.28
N LEU A 556 -6.16 -11.29 7.16
CA LEU A 556 -7.25 -11.50 6.20
C LEU A 556 -8.27 -12.55 6.66
N ASP A 557 -7.83 -13.66 7.27
CA ASP A 557 -8.77 -14.67 7.82
C ASP A 557 -9.58 -14.11 9.00
N ARG A 558 -9.04 -13.10 9.70
CA ARG A 558 -9.73 -12.35 10.75
C ARG A 558 -10.73 -11.36 10.15
N LEU A 559 -10.37 -10.72 9.04
CA LEU A 559 -11.23 -9.81 8.28
C LEU A 559 -12.38 -10.53 7.56
N GLU A 560 -12.17 -11.74 7.03
CA GLU A 560 -13.24 -12.56 6.46
C GLU A 560 -14.22 -13.01 7.56
N LYS A 561 -13.72 -13.46 8.71
CA LYS A 561 -14.57 -13.78 9.87
C LYS A 561 -15.34 -12.57 10.39
N ASP A 562 -14.70 -11.40 10.49
CA ASP A 562 -15.36 -10.16 10.92
C ASP A 562 -16.37 -9.66 9.88
N ARG A 563 -16.08 -9.79 8.58
CA ARG A 563 -16.98 -9.40 7.49
C ARG A 563 -18.17 -10.34 7.38
N ASP A 564 -17.97 -11.65 7.55
CA ASP A 564 -19.04 -12.63 7.59
C ASP A 564 -19.89 -12.52 8.85
N ALA A 565 -19.28 -12.15 9.99
CA ALA A 565 -19.99 -11.83 11.22
C ALA A 565 -20.81 -10.54 11.05
N LYS A 566 -20.26 -9.52 10.39
CA LYS A 566 -20.94 -8.25 10.12
C LYS A 566 -22.06 -8.40 9.08
N SER A 567 -21.86 -9.22 8.06
CA SER A 567 -22.89 -9.53 7.05
C SER A 567 -24.00 -10.43 7.61
N ARG A 568 -23.68 -11.36 8.53
CA ARG A 568 -24.70 -12.09 9.32
C ARG A 568 -25.43 -11.17 10.27
N ALA A 569 -24.73 -10.25 10.94
CA ALA A 569 -25.34 -9.24 11.80
C ALA A 569 -26.26 -8.30 11.01
N GLU A 570 -25.86 -7.87 9.81
CA GLU A 570 -26.66 -7.03 8.91
C GLU A 570 -27.89 -7.78 8.37
N ARG A 571 -27.75 -9.06 7.99
CA ARG A 571 -28.89 -9.92 7.61
C ARG A 571 -29.83 -10.22 8.79
N SER A 572 -29.33 -10.23 10.02
CA SER A 572 -30.17 -10.36 11.22
C SER A 572 -30.81 -9.04 11.68
N ALA A 573 -30.24 -7.89 11.30
CA ALA A 573 -30.73 -6.56 11.67
C ALA A 573 -31.81 -6.03 10.70
N TYR A 574 -31.74 -6.43 9.43
CA TYR A 574 -32.77 -6.18 8.43
C TYR A 574 -33.55 -7.47 8.20
N GLY A 575 -34.58 -7.70 9.04
CA GLY A 575 -35.41 -8.89 8.95
C GLY A 575 -36.12 -9.01 7.60
N GLU A 576 -35.59 -9.83 6.71
CA GLU A 576 -36.33 -10.45 5.62
C GLU A 576 -36.56 -11.94 5.95
N PRO A 577 -37.76 -12.48 5.72
CA PRO A 577 -38.06 -13.87 6.02
C PRO A 577 -37.33 -14.80 5.04
N GLY A 578 -36.58 -15.75 5.59
CA GLY A 578 -35.83 -16.73 4.82
C GLY A 578 -36.73 -17.72 4.08
N GLY A 579 -36.40 -17.96 2.81
CA GLY A 579 -36.81 -19.15 2.07
C GLY A 579 -35.73 -20.23 2.17
N GLU A 580 -36.05 -21.26 2.96
CA GLU A 580 -35.56 -22.66 2.97
C GLU A 580 -34.06 -22.95 2.75
N ASP A 581 -33.38 -23.27 3.85
CA ASP A 581 -32.25 -24.22 3.83
C ASP A 581 -32.53 -25.37 4.82
N ILE A 582 -32.40 -26.60 4.31
CA ILE A 582 -32.66 -27.87 5.00
C ILE A 582 -31.52 -28.19 5.99
N VAL A 583 -31.89 -28.12 7.27
CA VAL A 583 -31.44 -28.83 8.49
C VAL A 583 -30.21 -29.74 8.42
N LYS A 584 -29.25 -29.52 9.34
CA LYS A 584 -28.67 -30.58 10.20
C LYS A 584 -28.47 -30.07 11.64
N GLU A 585 -28.95 -30.88 12.57
CA GLU A 585 -29.17 -30.66 14.00
C GLU A 585 -27.90 -30.56 14.87
N GLU A 586 -27.95 -29.73 15.90
CA GLU A 586 -27.38 -30.04 17.23
C GLU A 586 -28.36 -29.61 18.34
N GLY A 587 -28.48 -30.45 19.37
CA GLY A 587 -29.51 -30.40 20.40
C GLY A 587 -29.31 -29.34 21.50
N GLN A 588 -30.44 -28.70 21.80
CA GLN A 588 -30.98 -28.12 23.05
C GLN A 588 -30.10 -28.05 24.32
N THR A 589 -30.17 -26.92 25.05
CA THR A 589 -31.10 -26.71 26.19
C THR A 589 -31.12 -25.26 26.74
N ASN A 590 -32.36 -24.72 26.83
CA ASN A 590 -33.02 -23.85 27.84
C ASN A 590 -32.38 -22.57 28.43
N ILE A 591 -32.94 -21.38 28.18
CA ILE A 591 -34.08 -20.63 28.80
C ILE A 591 -33.69 -19.80 30.04
N GLY A 592 -33.93 -18.49 29.95
CA GLY A 592 -33.94 -17.54 31.06
C GLY A 592 -34.27 -16.10 30.61
N THR A 593 -35.54 -15.76 30.59
CA THR A 593 -36.16 -14.45 30.31
C THR A 593 -35.92 -13.41 31.41
N THR A 594 -35.71 -12.14 31.04
CA THR A 594 -36.42 -10.95 31.61
C THR A 594 -36.15 -9.73 30.73
N GLY A 595 -37.21 -9.02 30.33
CA GLY A 595 -37.14 -7.78 29.56
C GLY A 595 -37.06 -6.53 30.43
N ALA A 596 -36.57 -5.44 29.83
CA ALA A 596 -36.90 -4.07 30.20
C ALA A 596 -36.65 -3.13 29.01
N THR A 597 -37.68 -2.34 28.72
CA THR A 597 -37.80 -1.27 27.74
C THR A 597 -36.87 -0.09 27.99
N GLY A 598 -36.34 0.54 26.94
CA GLY A 598 -35.70 1.85 27.01
C GLY A 598 -35.23 2.33 25.63
N SER A 599 -35.99 3.25 25.04
CA SER A 599 -35.66 3.96 23.81
C SER A 599 -34.48 4.91 24.01
N THR A 600 -33.46 4.84 23.17
CA THR A 600 -32.62 6.01 22.80
C THR A 600 -32.10 5.82 21.39
N GLY A 601 -32.41 6.78 20.51
CA GLY A 601 -31.88 6.83 19.15
C GLY A 601 -30.37 7.06 19.15
N VAL A 602 -29.66 6.32 18.31
CA VAL A 602 -28.25 6.58 18.02
C VAL A 602 -28.20 7.60 16.87
N THR A 603 -28.18 8.87 17.26
CA THR A 603 -27.57 9.90 16.43
C THR A 603 -26.07 9.60 16.32
N GLY A 604 -25.53 9.63 15.11
CA GLY A 604 -24.11 9.50 14.88
C GLY A 604 -23.38 10.61 15.63
N SER A 605 -22.61 10.25 16.65
CA SER A 605 -21.73 11.18 17.36
C SER A 605 -20.64 11.64 16.40
N ALA A 606 -20.84 12.83 15.84
CA ALA A 606 -19.77 13.64 15.28
C ALA A 606 -18.70 13.82 16.35
N VAL A 607 -17.45 13.54 16.00
CA VAL A 607 -16.31 13.81 16.85
C VAL A 607 -16.05 15.32 16.76
N GLU A 608 -16.47 16.08 17.79
CA GLU A 608 -15.99 17.45 17.96
C GLU A 608 -14.52 17.42 18.39
N ILE A 609 -13.66 18.09 17.63
CA ILE A 609 -12.24 18.29 17.92
C ILE A 609 -12.05 19.77 18.29
N PRO A 610 -11.33 20.13 19.36
CA PRO A 610 -11.13 21.53 19.72
C PRO A 610 -10.44 22.35 18.61
N GLU A 611 -10.87 23.59 18.42
CA GLU A 611 -10.34 24.53 17.43
C GLU A 611 -8.82 24.76 17.59
N LEU A 612 -8.06 24.69 16.49
CA LEU A 612 -6.65 25.08 16.44
C LEU A 612 -6.54 26.58 16.14
N ASN A 613 -6.77 27.42 17.15
CA ASN A 613 -6.45 28.84 17.08
C ASN A 613 -4.97 29.03 17.51
N VAL A 614 -4.05 28.79 16.57
CA VAL A 614 -2.61 29.04 16.81
C VAL A 614 -2.32 30.50 16.52
N GLU A 615 -2.45 31.34 17.54
CA GLU A 615 -2.05 32.74 17.47
C GLU A 615 -0.54 32.88 17.68
N VAL A 616 0.14 33.61 16.79
CA VAL A 616 1.52 34.03 17.00
C VAL A 616 1.49 35.18 18.00
N LYS A 617 2.10 34.97 19.18
CA LYS A 617 2.10 35.94 20.26
C LYS A 617 3.45 36.66 20.34
N ARG A 618 3.40 37.98 20.50
CA ARG A 618 4.58 38.82 20.69
C ARG A 618 4.97 38.85 22.18
N GLY A 619 6.21 38.49 22.47
CA GLY A 619 6.77 38.38 23.82
C GLY A 619 7.21 36.94 24.17
N PRO A 620 7.90 36.76 25.30
CA PRO A 620 8.44 35.47 25.71
C PRO A 620 7.33 34.42 25.91
N ALA A 621 7.62 33.16 25.57
CA ALA A 621 6.70 32.05 25.80
C ALA A 621 6.36 31.90 27.30
N PRO A 622 5.11 31.57 27.67
CA PRO A 622 4.68 31.45 29.05
C PRO A 622 5.53 30.42 29.82
N ASP A 623 5.90 30.70 31.07
CA ASP A 623 6.77 29.85 31.91
C ASP A 623 6.31 28.38 32.02
N SER A 624 5.00 28.13 31.95
CA SER A 624 4.40 26.79 31.93
C SER A 624 4.77 25.98 30.69
N SER A 625 5.08 26.63 29.56
CA SER A 625 5.51 25.98 28.31
C SER A 625 7.03 25.76 28.24
N ARG A 626 7.82 26.49 29.03
CA ARG A 626 9.29 26.35 29.05
C ARG A 626 9.78 25.20 29.95
N ARG A 627 8.99 24.77 30.93
CA ARG A 627 9.33 23.73 31.92
C ARG A 627 9.38 22.31 31.30
N SER A 628 10.52 21.94 30.72
CA SER A 628 10.86 20.52 30.43
C SER A 628 11.43 19.85 31.68
N GLN A 629 11.22 18.54 31.85
CA GLN A 629 11.76 17.75 32.96
C GLN A 629 13.25 18.05 33.18
N ALA A 630 13.56 18.76 34.27
CA ALA A 630 14.89 18.90 34.81
C ALA A 630 14.98 18.02 36.05
N ALA A 631 16.09 17.27 36.14
CA ALA A 631 16.41 16.36 37.23
C ALA A 631 16.17 16.97 38.63
N ALA A 632 15.76 16.10 39.56
CA ALA A 632 15.38 16.40 40.92
C ALA A 632 16.34 17.37 41.64
N LYS A 633 15.77 18.44 42.23
CA LYS A 633 16.45 19.27 43.23
C LYS A 633 16.06 18.80 44.65
N PRO A 634 17.01 18.73 45.60
CA PRO A 634 16.72 18.41 47.00
C PRO A 634 16.00 19.56 47.72
N ALA A 635 15.25 19.21 48.76
CA ALA A 635 14.40 20.08 49.59
C ALA A 635 15.17 21.23 50.28
N PRO A 636 14.49 22.34 50.67
CA PRO A 636 15.12 23.52 51.23
C PRO A 636 15.49 23.34 52.72
N ALA A 637 16.64 23.88 53.12
CA ALA A 637 16.99 24.11 54.53
C ALA A 637 16.58 25.54 54.97
N PRO A 638 16.22 25.74 56.25
CA PRO A 638 15.61 26.99 56.74
C PRO A 638 16.61 28.17 56.87
N PRO A 639 16.12 29.42 56.97
CA PRO A 639 16.94 30.63 56.91
C PRO A 639 17.73 30.89 58.21
N VAL A 640 18.93 31.47 58.10
CA VAL A 640 19.73 31.95 59.24
C VAL A 640 20.15 33.40 59.00
N ASP A 641 19.83 34.25 59.99
CA ASP A 641 20.02 35.70 60.02
C ASP A 641 21.50 36.16 60.00
N VAL A 642 21.75 37.30 59.35
CA VAL A 642 23.09 37.81 59.00
C VAL A 642 23.46 39.03 59.87
N ALA A 643 24.08 38.79 61.03
CA ALA A 643 24.70 39.86 61.82
C ALA A 643 25.89 39.35 62.66
N ALA A 644 26.98 38.87 62.03
CA ALA A 644 28.21 38.49 62.75
C ALA A 644 29.49 38.35 61.88
N THR A 645 29.75 39.23 60.92
CA THR A 645 30.85 39.03 59.95
C THR A 645 32.26 39.56 60.34
N PRO A 646 32.44 40.54 61.26
CA PRO A 646 33.78 40.93 61.72
C PRO A 646 34.39 39.98 62.77
N ALA A 647 33.56 39.37 63.63
CA ALA A 647 34.02 38.51 64.72
C ALA A 647 34.51 37.12 64.23
N LEU A 648 33.88 36.59 63.18
CA LEU A 648 34.22 35.28 62.59
C LEU A 648 35.59 35.29 61.90
N THR A 649 35.97 36.43 61.32
CA THR A 649 37.25 36.59 60.60
C THR A 649 38.44 36.73 61.56
N ALA A 650 38.23 37.38 62.72
CA ALA A 650 39.24 37.47 63.77
C ALA A 650 39.49 36.11 64.46
N ALA A 651 38.44 35.32 64.69
CA ALA A 651 38.53 33.97 65.25
C ALA A 651 39.30 32.99 64.35
N LEU A 652 39.17 33.12 63.02
CA LEU A 652 39.86 32.27 62.05
C LEU A 652 41.37 32.55 61.98
N LYS A 653 41.78 33.82 62.10
CA LYS A 653 43.20 34.23 62.13
C LYS A 653 43.90 33.75 63.40
N ALA A 654 43.20 33.80 64.54
CA ALA A 654 43.69 33.26 65.81
C ALA A 654 43.82 31.72 65.78
N ALA A 655 42.89 31.02 65.13
CA ALA A 655 42.94 29.56 64.96
C ALA A 655 44.09 29.09 64.05
N GLN A 656 44.44 29.85 63.01
CA GLN A 656 45.58 29.55 62.14
C GLN A 656 46.94 29.77 62.82
N ALA A 657 47.08 30.82 63.63
CA ALA A 657 48.29 31.06 64.42
C ALA A 657 48.49 29.97 65.50
N ALA A 658 47.40 29.47 66.09
CA ALA A 658 47.44 28.39 67.09
C ALA A 658 47.79 27.02 66.48
N ALA A 659 47.46 26.78 65.20
CA ALA A 659 47.79 25.53 64.50
C ALA A 659 49.27 25.44 64.10
N GLN A 660 49.97 26.56 63.87
CA GLN A 660 51.41 26.58 63.56
C GLN A 660 52.32 26.36 64.79
N ALA A 661 51.77 26.44 66.01
CA ALA A 661 52.53 26.29 67.26
C ALA A 661 52.52 24.87 67.87
N LYS A 662 51.83 23.90 67.26
CA LYS A 662 51.77 22.50 67.73
C LYS A 662 52.18 21.55 66.61
N GLY A 663 53.45 21.12 66.62
CA GLY A 663 54.07 20.30 65.59
C GLY A 663 53.37 18.97 65.31
N LEU A 664 52.68 18.90 64.16
CA LEU A 664 52.03 17.74 63.56
C LEU A 664 52.18 17.79 62.03
N ASP A 665 52.10 16.62 61.40
CA ASP A 665 52.84 16.20 60.21
C ASP A 665 52.40 16.83 58.86
N ALA A 666 53.30 16.82 57.87
CA ALA A 666 53.16 17.52 56.57
C ALA A 666 51.91 17.15 55.73
N SER A 667 51.26 15.99 55.96
CA SER A 667 50.07 15.57 55.21
C SER A 667 48.76 16.18 55.74
N GLY A 668 48.72 16.61 57.01
CA GLY A 668 47.57 17.31 57.60
C GLY A 668 47.50 18.79 57.21
N ILE A 669 48.67 19.41 57.00
CA ILE A 669 48.80 20.83 56.63
C ILE A 669 48.31 21.08 55.19
N SER A 670 48.57 20.18 54.24
CA SER A 670 48.10 20.31 52.85
C SER A 670 46.57 20.16 52.73
N ARG A 671 45.96 19.25 53.50
CA ARG A 671 44.49 19.09 53.52
C ARG A 671 43.77 20.28 54.15
N ALA A 672 44.31 20.86 55.23
CA ALA A 672 43.75 22.05 55.84
C ALA A 672 43.88 23.31 54.95
N GLN A 673 45.01 23.45 54.22
CA GLN A 673 45.22 24.53 53.25
C GLN A 673 44.24 24.44 52.06
N ASN A 674 43.98 23.23 51.55
CA ASN A 674 43.03 23.02 50.45
C ASN A 674 41.57 23.31 50.86
N VAL A 675 41.17 22.97 52.09
CA VAL A 675 39.83 23.28 52.60
C VAL A 675 39.63 24.79 52.82
N VAL A 676 40.66 25.50 53.31
CA VAL A 676 40.61 26.96 53.48
C VAL A 676 40.66 27.70 52.14
N ALA A 677 41.39 27.18 51.15
CA ALA A 677 41.39 27.73 49.78
C ALA A 677 40.02 27.55 49.10
N ASP A 678 39.39 26.39 49.27
CA ASP A 678 38.06 26.09 48.72
C ASP A 678 36.96 26.94 49.39
N LEU A 679 37.07 27.21 50.70
CA LEU A 679 36.18 28.12 51.42
C LEU A 679 36.34 29.59 50.99
N ASN A 680 37.58 30.05 50.78
CA ASN A 680 37.88 31.40 50.30
C ASN A 680 37.46 31.61 48.83
N ALA A 681 37.53 30.57 48.00
CA ALA A 681 37.03 30.59 46.62
C ALA A 681 35.49 30.65 46.58
N LYS A 682 34.81 29.91 47.46
CA LYS A 682 33.35 29.97 47.65
C LYS A 682 32.88 31.31 48.21
N LEU A 683 33.63 31.92 49.13
CA LEU A 683 33.30 33.25 49.66
C LEU A 683 33.53 34.37 48.62
N LYS A 684 34.61 34.30 47.83
CA LYS A 684 34.88 35.25 46.73
C LYS A 684 33.84 35.16 45.61
N SER A 685 33.40 33.96 45.26
CA SER A 685 32.33 33.76 44.26
C SER A 685 30.96 34.24 44.76
N MET A 686 30.65 34.08 46.05
CA MET A 686 29.44 34.67 46.65
C MET A 686 29.50 36.20 46.74
N ILE A 687 30.66 36.78 47.06
CA ILE A 687 30.84 38.25 47.09
C ILE A 687 30.81 38.84 45.67
N ALA A 688 31.35 38.14 44.67
CA ALA A 688 31.24 38.53 43.26
C ALA A 688 29.78 38.46 42.74
N ALA A 689 29.03 37.42 43.14
CA ALA A 689 27.61 37.29 42.83
C ALA A 689 26.75 38.39 43.51
N LYS A 690 27.11 38.81 44.73
CA LYS A 690 26.42 39.87 45.45
C LYS A 690 26.78 41.28 44.94
N ASN A 691 28.03 41.51 44.51
CA ASN A 691 28.43 42.78 43.89
C ASN A 691 27.87 42.95 42.47
N ALA A 692 27.61 41.87 41.72
CA ALA A 692 26.88 41.91 40.46
C ALA A 692 25.38 42.26 40.66
N GLN A 693 24.79 41.93 41.83
CA GLN A 693 23.41 42.30 42.19
C GLN A 693 23.27 43.69 42.85
N ALA A 694 24.36 44.32 43.32
CA ALA A 694 24.31 45.62 44.00
C ALA A 694 24.51 46.84 43.07
N GLN A 695 24.74 46.64 41.76
CA GLN A 695 24.82 47.72 40.76
C GLN A 695 23.55 47.89 39.89
N ALA A 696 22.47 47.14 40.17
CA ALA A 696 21.21 47.23 39.41
C ALA A 696 20.01 47.53 40.33
N GLY A 697 20.16 48.50 41.22
CA GLY A 697 19.11 48.88 42.17
C GLY A 697 19.13 50.36 42.53
N ASN A 698 19.15 51.23 41.53
CA ASN A 698 18.67 52.61 41.66
C ASN A 698 18.54 53.27 40.28
N HIS A 699 17.40 53.06 39.63
CA HIS A 699 16.73 54.04 38.77
C HIS A 699 15.37 53.45 38.33
N GLU A 700 14.30 54.12 38.72
CA GLU A 700 12.95 53.89 38.22
C GLU A 700 12.88 54.07 36.69
N ASN A 701 11.94 53.36 36.06
CA ASN A 701 11.59 53.36 34.63
C ASN A 701 12.62 52.76 33.65
N THR A 702 12.54 51.44 33.43
CA THR A 702 12.43 50.74 32.12
C THR A 702 12.58 49.23 32.33
N ARG A 703 11.59 48.41 31.93
CA ARG A 703 11.67 46.94 31.99
C ARG A 703 12.70 46.44 30.96
N SER A 704 13.83 45.87 31.39
CA SER A 704 14.82 45.24 30.50
C SER A 704 14.47 43.75 30.25
N LYS A 705 14.54 43.35 28.98
CA LYS A 705 14.28 41.99 28.44
C LYS A 705 15.31 40.96 28.91
N ASP A 706 14.84 39.72 29.14
CA ASP A 706 15.65 38.52 29.32
C ASP A 706 16.55 38.28 28.08
N PRO A 707 17.86 37.97 28.21
CA PRO A 707 18.77 37.83 27.07
C PRO A 707 18.52 36.60 26.18
N ASP A 708 17.64 35.69 26.60
CA ASP A 708 17.25 34.47 25.83
C ASP A 708 15.75 34.48 25.47
N ALA A 709 15.07 35.63 25.64
CA ALA A 709 13.68 35.78 25.26
C ALA A 709 13.56 36.11 23.77
N THR A 710 13.07 35.14 22.99
CA THR A 710 12.65 35.36 21.61
C THR A 710 11.42 36.28 21.55
N ASP A 711 11.34 37.11 20.51
CA ASP A 711 10.30 38.13 20.38
C ASP A 711 8.91 37.59 19.99
N PHE A 712 8.85 36.40 19.39
CA PHE A 712 7.62 35.77 18.93
C PHE A 712 7.62 34.28 19.27
N HIS A 713 6.46 33.77 19.70
CA HIS A 713 6.25 32.35 19.91
C HIS A 713 4.87 31.88 19.46
N ALA A 714 4.74 30.58 19.23
CA ALA A 714 3.48 29.90 18.96
C ALA A 714 3.46 28.50 19.60
N ILE A 715 2.27 28.09 20.06
CA ILE A 715 2.02 26.78 20.65
C ILE A 715 1.14 25.99 19.68
N VAL A 716 1.66 24.90 19.13
CA VAL A 716 0.95 24.02 18.19
C VAL A 716 0.52 22.75 18.92
N PRO A 717 -0.76 22.60 19.30
CA PRO A 717 -1.25 21.39 19.95
C PRO A 717 -1.23 20.21 18.98
N ILE A 718 -0.64 19.09 19.39
CA ILE A 718 -0.53 17.87 18.58
C ILE A 718 -1.14 16.64 19.25
N ASN A 719 -1.58 16.75 20.51
CA ASN A 719 -2.08 15.63 21.31
C ASN A 719 -3.15 14.79 20.62
N ASP A 720 -4.10 15.42 19.94
CA ASP A 720 -5.30 14.73 19.42
C ASP A 720 -5.13 14.18 17.99
N TYR A 721 -3.96 14.35 17.39
CA TYR A 721 -3.62 13.77 16.08
C TYR A 721 -3.29 12.27 16.19
N PRO A 722 -3.45 11.48 15.10
CA PRO A 722 -3.05 10.07 15.09
C PRO A 722 -1.59 9.87 15.50
N GLN A 723 -1.30 8.75 16.16
CA GLN A 723 0.04 8.46 16.72
C GLN A 723 1.18 8.65 15.70
N LYS A 724 0.98 8.20 14.45
CA LYS A 724 1.96 8.35 13.36
C LYS A 724 2.19 9.82 12.98
N ALA A 725 1.14 10.64 12.96
CA ALA A 725 1.24 12.06 12.64
C ALA A 725 2.01 12.82 13.73
N ARG A 726 1.71 12.54 15.00
CA ARG A 726 2.46 13.10 16.14
C ARG A 726 3.92 12.72 16.09
N TRP A 727 4.21 11.43 15.89
CA TRP A 727 5.57 10.94 15.83
C TRP A 727 6.37 11.60 14.70
N LYS A 728 5.75 11.79 13.52
CA LYS A 728 6.40 12.43 12.37
C LYS A 728 6.86 13.85 12.68
N VAL A 729 6.01 14.66 13.34
CA VAL A 729 6.39 16.04 13.69
C VAL A 729 7.26 16.15 14.95
N THR A 730 7.26 15.17 15.85
CA THR A 730 8.16 15.15 17.02
C THR A 730 9.48 14.43 16.75
N ASN A 731 9.65 13.82 15.56
CA ASN A 731 10.87 13.08 15.21
C ASN A 731 12.06 14.03 15.10
N LYS A 732 13.20 13.63 15.69
CA LYS A 732 14.46 14.41 15.67
C LYS A 732 14.89 14.85 14.27
N GLU A 733 14.79 14.00 13.25
CA GLU A 733 15.16 14.37 11.88
C GLU A 733 14.27 15.46 11.30
N THR A 734 12.95 15.32 11.48
CA THR A 734 11.96 16.31 11.02
C THR A 734 12.08 17.62 11.79
N MET A 735 12.37 17.57 13.09
CA MET A 735 12.61 18.75 13.91
C MET A 735 13.86 19.52 13.47
N VAL A 736 14.96 18.81 13.14
CA VAL A 736 16.16 19.44 12.57
C VAL A 736 15.84 20.08 11.22
N GLN A 737 15.12 19.38 10.33
CA GLN A 737 14.70 19.93 9.03
C GLN A 737 13.82 21.17 9.16
N LEU A 738 12.89 21.18 10.12
CA LEU A 738 12.03 22.33 10.40
C LEU A 738 12.86 23.53 10.88
N VAL A 739 13.81 23.31 11.80
CA VAL A 739 14.71 24.36 12.29
C VAL A 739 15.59 24.90 11.14
N ASP A 740 16.17 24.03 10.33
CA ASP A 740 17.08 24.40 9.23
C ASP A 740 16.34 25.15 8.10
N SER A 741 15.11 24.72 7.77
CA SER A 741 14.34 25.30 6.66
C SER A 741 13.59 26.58 7.01
N THR A 742 13.17 26.74 8.27
CA THR A 742 12.37 27.89 8.72
C THR A 742 13.15 28.90 9.54
N GLY A 743 14.28 28.49 10.14
CA GLY A 743 15.09 29.32 11.03
C GLY A 743 14.41 29.66 12.36
N ALA A 744 13.33 28.97 12.72
CA ALA A 744 12.66 29.05 14.02
C ALA A 744 13.07 27.88 14.93
N SER A 745 13.19 28.12 16.23
CA SER A 745 13.41 27.06 17.21
C SER A 745 12.11 26.30 17.41
N VAL A 746 12.12 24.98 17.21
CA VAL A 746 10.96 24.11 17.45
C VAL A 746 11.32 23.15 18.57
N THR A 747 10.51 23.07 19.62
CA THR A 747 10.74 22.17 20.76
C THR A 747 9.48 21.40 21.13
N ASN A 748 9.64 20.13 21.53
CA ASN A 748 8.54 19.30 22.01
C ASN A 748 8.28 19.55 23.49
N LYS A 749 7.03 19.78 23.88
CA LYS A 749 6.62 20.10 25.26
C LYS A 749 5.33 19.34 25.64
N GLY A 750 5.18 19.07 26.94
CA GLY A 750 4.02 18.36 27.48
C GLY A 750 4.08 16.83 27.36
N VAL A 751 3.00 16.16 27.77
CA VAL A 751 2.86 14.70 27.78
C VAL A 751 1.60 14.31 27.01
N PHE A 752 1.60 13.13 26.37
CA PHE A 752 0.43 12.62 25.68
C PHE A 752 -0.67 12.18 26.68
N TYR A 753 -1.90 12.64 26.45
CA TYR A 753 -3.10 12.21 27.16
C TYR A 753 -4.12 11.58 26.20
N ASP A 754 -4.77 10.50 26.63
CA ASP A 754 -5.85 9.86 25.86
C ASP A 754 -6.99 10.84 25.56
N LYS A 755 -7.70 10.59 24.45
CA LYS A 755 -8.82 11.41 24.00
C LYS A 755 -9.85 11.58 25.12
N GLY A 756 -10.17 12.83 25.47
CA GLY A 756 -11.13 13.19 26.51
C GLY A 756 -10.57 13.31 27.94
N LYS A 757 -9.27 13.03 28.17
CA LYS A 757 -8.61 13.30 29.46
C LYS A 757 -8.00 14.70 29.48
N GLU A 758 -8.19 15.42 30.58
CA GLU A 758 -7.55 16.72 30.84
C GLU A 758 -6.51 16.57 31.96
N PRO A 759 -5.35 17.24 31.85
CA PRO A 759 -4.34 17.23 32.91
C PRO A 759 -4.86 17.92 34.17
N GLY A 760 -4.53 17.38 35.35
CA GLY A 760 -4.82 17.99 36.64
C GLY A 760 -4.03 19.30 36.90
N PRO A 761 -4.35 20.07 37.97
CA PRO A 761 -3.77 21.38 38.24
C PRO A 761 -2.24 21.41 38.39
N ASP A 762 -1.64 20.28 38.79
CA ASP A 762 -0.19 20.12 39.00
C ASP A 762 0.48 19.17 37.98
N GLU A 763 -0.26 18.75 36.95
CA GLU A 763 0.24 17.82 35.93
C GLU A 763 0.81 18.54 34.69
N PRO A 764 1.77 17.93 33.97
CA PRO A 764 2.33 18.54 32.77
C PRO A 764 1.26 18.71 31.67
N PRO A 765 1.33 19.80 30.88
CA PRO A 765 0.34 20.10 29.85
C PRO A 765 0.27 19.02 28.76
N LYS A 766 -0.83 19.01 27.99
CA LYS A 766 -0.99 18.13 26.82
C LYS A 766 0.14 18.33 25.81
N LEU A 767 0.46 17.27 25.07
CA LEU A 767 1.53 17.26 24.07
C LEU A 767 1.33 18.36 23.01
N HIS A 768 2.32 19.25 22.89
CA HIS A 768 2.35 20.36 21.95
C HIS A 768 3.78 20.69 21.49
N LEU A 769 3.90 21.34 20.35
CA LEU A 769 5.16 21.93 19.89
C LEU A 769 5.20 23.41 20.25
N LEU A 770 6.31 23.86 20.82
CA LEU A 770 6.62 25.26 21.06
C LEU A 770 7.56 25.75 19.95
N VAL A 771 7.11 26.75 19.19
CA VAL A 771 7.88 27.41 18.13
C VAL A 771 8.26 28.80 18.59
N GLU A 772 9.56 29.14 18.56
CA GLU A 772 10.10 30.41 19.07
C GLU A 772 11.06 31.05 18.03
N SER A 773 10.93 32.36 17.78
CA SER A 773 11.86 33.13 16.93
C SER A 773 11.84 34.63 17.23
N ASN A 774 12.86 35.36 16.79
CA ASN A 774 12.89 36.83 16.87
C ASN A 774 12.10 37.51 15.74
N GLU A 775 11.72 36.75 14.72
CA GLU A 775 11.01 37.24 13.55
C GLU A 775 9.67 36.50 13.38
N GLU A 776 8.57 37.26 13.30
CA GLU A 776 7.21 36.72 13.23
C GLU A 776 7.00 35.80 12.02
N TRP A 777 7.53 36.18 10.86
CA TRP A 777 7.38 35.42 9.61
C TRP A 777 8.04 34.03 9.68
N ARG A 778 9.10 33.85 10.49
CA ARG A 778 9.74 32.53 10.69
C ARG A 778 8.86 31.61 11.50
N VAL A 779 8.19 32.14 12.54
CA VAL A 779 7.21 31.41 13.34
C VAL A 779 6.03 31.01 12.45
N GLN A 780 5.52 31.91 11.62
CA GLN A 780 4.43 31.62 10.68
C GLN A 780 4.83 30.55 9.65
N ARG A 781 6.01 30.66 9.05
CA ARG A 781 6.54 29.66 8.10
C ARG A 781 6.70 28.28 8.74
N ALA A 782 7.23 28.21 9.97
CA ALA A 782 7.35 26.97 10.73
C ALA A 782 5.98 26.34 11.02
N ILE A 783 4.98 27.15 11.37
CA ILE A 783 3.60 26.66 11.57
C ILE A 783 3.03 26.08 10.27
N THR A 784 3.22 26.74 9.13
CA THR A 784 2.75 26.25 7.83
C THR A 784 3.38 24.91 7.48
N GLU A 785 4.69 24.77 7.68
CA GLU A 785 5.42 23.53 7.40
C GLU A 785 4.99 22.40 8.33
N ILE A 786 4.85 22.68 9.64
CA ILE A 786 4.33 21.71 10.63
C ILE A 786 2.91 21.27 10.25
N LYS A 787 2.05 22.19 9.80
CA LYS A 787 0.70 21.86 9.32
C LYS A 787 0.75 20.95 8.11
N HIS A 788 1.58 21.23 7.10
CA HIS A 788 1.75 20.35 5.93
C HIS A 788 2.12 18.92 6.34
N ILE A 789 3.11 18.78 7.21
CA ILE A 789 3.59 17.47 7.69
C ILE A 789 2.48 16.76 8.48
N LEU A 790 1.73 17.46 9.34
CA LEU A 790 0.60 16.89 10.06
C LEU A 790 -0.52 16.42 9.12
N ILE A 791 -0.88 17.21 8.10
CA ILE A 791 -1.92 16.86 7.12
C ILE A 791 -1.53 15.59 6.36
N GLU A 792 -0.30 15.57 5.84
CA GLU A 792 0.21 14.44 5.06
C GLU A 792 0.27 13.17 5.90
N ALA A 793 0.87 13.25 7.10
CA ALA A 793 1.04 12.10 7.98
C ALA A 793 -0.30 11.61 8.56
N THR A 794 -1.26 12.49 8.80
CA THR A 794 -2.62 12.12 9.23
C THR A 794 -3.37 11.42 8.09
N THR A 795 -3.26 11.92 6.86
CA THR A 795 -3.87 11.29 5.68
C THR A 795 -3.29 9.89 5.46
N GLN A 796 -1.97 9.74 5.57
CA GLN A 796 -1.31 8.44 5.48
C GLN A 796 -1.71 7.49 6.62
N ALA A 797 -1.89 8.00 7.85
CA ALA A 797 -2.34 7.21 8.99
C ALA A 797 -3.77 6.68 8.78
N LEU A 798 -4.69 7.54 8.32
CA LEU A 798 -6.07 7.17 7.99
C LEU A 798 -6.16 6.24 6.77
N GLU A 799 -5.34 6.47 5.74
CA GLU A 799 -5.21 5.52 4.61
C GLU A 799 -4.72 4.15 5.10
N ALA A 800 -3.77 4.09 6.04
CA ALA A 800 -3.29 2.84 6.61
C ALA A 800 -4.34 2.14 7.50
N GLU A 801 -5.10 2.89 8.30
CA GLU A 801 -6.21 2.35 9.12
C GLU A 801 -7.37 1.85 8.26
N SER A 802 -7.71 2.56 7.17
CA SER A 802 -8.74 2.11 6.22
C SER A 802 -8.32 0.85 5.44
N ARG A 803 -7.01 0.67 5.20
CA ARG A 803 -6.45 -0.55 4.58
C ARG A 803 -6.39 -1.74 5.54
N ASN A 804 -6.34 -1.51 6.86
CA ASN A 804 -6.26 -2.54 7.90
C ASN A 804 -7.01 -2.11 9.19
N PRO A 805 -8.34 -2.29 9.26
CA PRO A 805 -9.09 -2.04 10.48
C PRO A 805 -8.77 -3.15 11.50
N GLY A 806 -7.95 -2.84 12.51
CA GLY A 806 -7.64 -3.78 13.61
C GLY A 806 -6.18 -3.81 14.10
N GLN A 807 -5.26 -3.12 13.44
CA GLN A 807 -3.89 -2.96 13.95
C GLN A 807 -3.81 -1.77 14.91
N ALA A 808 -4.18 -1.99 16.17
CA ALA A 808 -3.91 -1.01 17.22
C ALA A 808 -2.39 -0.80 17.37
N ALA A 809 -2.00 0.48 17.38
CA ALA A 809 -0.74 1.08 17.82
C ALA A 809 0.28 0.13 18.50
N GLY A 810 1.45 -0.05 17.87
CA GLY A 810 2.63 -0.55 18.57
C GLY A 810 3.02 0.40 19.71
N ARG A 811 3.27 -0.16 20.89
CA ARG A 811 3.78 0.58 22.06
C ARG A 811 5.19 1.11 21.76
N TYR A 812 5.33 2.42 21.58
CA TYR A 812 6.57 3.14 21.75
C TYR A 812 6.32 4.30 22.72
N ASN A 813 7.05 4.33 23.84
CA ASN A 813 7.05 5.48 24.75
C ASN A 813 7.86 6.61 24.09
N VAL A 814 7.27 7.79 24.02
CA VAL A 814 7.99 9.04 23.77
C VAL A 814 8.61 9.43 25.11
N LEU A 815 9.95 9.43 25.19
CA LEU A 815 10.70 10.05 26.28
C LEU A 815 10.89 11.53 25.99
#